data_AF-A0A962Q996-F1
#
_entry.id   AF-A0A962Q996-F1
#
_cell.length_a   1.000
_cell.length_b   1.000
_cell.length_c   1.000
_cell.angle_alpha   90.00
_cell.angle_beta   90.00
_cell.angle_gamma   90.00
#
_symmetry.space_group_name_H-M   'P 1'
#
loop_
_entity.id
_entity.type
_entity.pdbx_description
1 polymer ?
#
loop_
_entity_poly.entity_id
_entity_poly.type
_entity_poly.pdbx_seq_one_letter_code
_entity_poly.pdbx_strand_id
1 'polypeptide(L)'
;MSYISAETQGNTVVIWERTNNVRSCLTRPAEWYFYIRHEHGTFQDMYGNKLRKLSFKNQFEFYSAKKEARIEGYKLYDSDVSCDLKYVSKHYHDKTAPDLHIGFYDIEIDVDMTRDFKGALEPIYPITAISFMTKWNNKMYVLAVPPENWDEEEFDDELLNNTEIELFDNEKQLLMYFLELIEDVDCLVGYNSDNFDDPYITRRIEDVLGKKYSKKLNFENGSDYEFKSYFENGQEKISVKWSGRTQSDYLQLIKKFEPGERQSYTLASIANEYLPHLPKLTYSGNLEQLYKEDFIHFLRYAKRDCEILGGLEDKLAYVTIANMLRFMSTGYMNHISGTVKLADLAVRNYCWYKRGNIVIPDITMMTDDDSKVDGAYVMNPVVGLHKKVCSVDINSLYPSAIMTLNISPECLIGQFLLTTEAYEHVINGSDKVLSFQYNIEDKYVSKTGKEWREFFKNNNMCVSGYGTVFSMDTYGIFPSILSDWFAERVKYKGLMKQAQTKEEYQYYDRLQYIFKIKLNSFYGALLNGYFRFFDRRMGASVTASGRQILIHQASEINRLVTGEYTDKGGVIVYGDTDSVTGDTIINTNLGNLPINDLFLMSEPFLTQDSKEIRLNDAIQVLSMNADNISTSLKDIDYIHRHLIEKEMWEITDDDGNTIKLSDDHSVMIERHGVVMEAKPSQIDITTDYLLTIY
;
A
#
# COMPACT_ATOMS: atom_id res chain seq x y z
N MET A 1 24.25 -9.84 -3.99
CA MET A 1 24.35 -8.54 -4.67
C MET A 1 22.95 -8.03 -4.91
N SER A 2 22.67 -6.84 -4.40
CA SER A 2 21.36 -6.21 -4.29
C SER A 2 21.55 -4.69 -4.42
N TYR A 3 20.63 -4.02 -5.12
CA TYR A 3 20.75 -2.59 -5.41
C TYR A 3 19.97 -1.72 -4.42
N ILE A 4 20.62 -0.64 -3.98
CA ILE A 4 19.99 0.49 -3.28
C ILE A 4 19.17 1.28 -4.31
N SER A 5 19.84 1.72 -5.37
CA SER A 5 19.26 2.52 -6.45
C SER A 5 20.10 2.42 -7.72
N ALA A 6 19.56 2.92 -8.84
CA ALA A 6 20.29 3.06 -10.09
C ALA A 6 19.78 4.29 -10.85
N GLU A 7 20.64 4.87 -11.69
CA GLU A 7 20.33 6.04 -12.47
C GLU A 7 20.94 5.96 -13.88
N THR A 8 20.16 6.29 -14.90
CA THR A 8 20.68 6.48 -16.26
C THR A 8 21.31 7.88 -16.39
N GLN A 9 22.61 7.93 -16.65
CA GLN A 9 23.36 9.16 -16.88
C GLN A 9 24.00 9.12 -18.27
N GLY A 10 23.37 9.81 -19.24
CA GLY A 10 23.80 9.83 -20.64
C GLY A 10 23.89 8.42 -21.24
N ASN A 11 25.09 7.95 -21.56
CA ASN A 11 25.31 6.60 -22.11
C ASN A 11 25.79 5.58 -21.06
N THR A 12 25.60 5.89 -19.78
CA THR A 12 25.93 5.01 -18.68
C THR A 12 24.75 4.83 -17.74
N VAL A 13 24.77 3.73 -16.99
CA VAL A 13 23.94 3.49 -15.82
C VAL A 13 24.86 3.43 -14.63
N VAL A 14 24.61 4.27 -13.64
CA VAL A 14 25.27 4.22 -12.33
C VAL A 14 24.38 3.42 -11.39
N ILE A 15 24.97 2.46 -10.68
CA ILE A 15 24.26 1.55 -9.76
C ILE A 15 24.96 1.59 -8.42
N TRP A 16 24.18 1.81 -7.37
CA TRP A 16 24.64 1.70 -5.99
C TRP A 16 24.10 0.42 -5.38
N GLU A 17 25.02 -0.42 -4.91
CA GLU A 17 24.71 -1.71 -4.29
C GLU A 17 25.12 -1.71 -2.83
N ARG A 18 24.45 -2.53 -2.02
CA ARG A 18 24.95 -2.94 -0.70
C ARG A 18 25.07 -4.45 -0.67
N THR A 19 26.25 -4.94 -0.30
CA THR A 19 26.53 -6.36 -0.10
C THR A 19 27.42 -6.51 1.13
N ASN A 20 27.04 -7.39 2.08
CA ASN A 20 27.79 -7.62 3.32
C ASN A 20 28.14 -6.33 4.08
N ASN A 21 27.16 -5.43 4.22
CA ASN A 21 27.31 -4.11 4.87
C ASN A 21 28.32 -3.16 4.21
N VAL A 22 28.73 -3.43 2.96
CA VAL A 22 29.59 -2.53 2.18
C VAL A 22 28.79 -1.97 1.01
N ARG A 23 28.75 -0.64 0.91
CA ARG A 23 28.21 0.05 -0.26
C ARG A 23 29.25 0.11 -1.38
N SER A 24 28.83 -0.16 -2.60
CA SER A 24 29.66 -0.03 -3.80
C SER A 24 28.93 0.70 -4.92
N CYS A 25 29.68 1.47 -5.71
CA CYS A 25 29.18 2.16 -6.89
C CYS A 25 29.75 1.52 -8.16
N LEU A 26 28.86 1.18 -9.11
CA LEU A 26 29.21 0.59 -10.39
C LEU A 26 28.73 1.48 -11.52
N THR A 27 29.58 1.72 -12.51
CA THR A 27 29.19 2.36 -13.77
C THR A 27 29.20 1.33 -14.90
N ARG A 28 28.10 1.26 -15.66
CA ARG A 28 27.93 0.32 -16.77
C ARG A 28 27.43 1.05 -18.02
N PRO A 29 27.71 0.57 -19.24
CA PRO A 29 27.11 1.13 -20.45
C PRO A 29 25.58 1.03 -20.41
N ALA A 30 24.89 2.09 -20.81
CA ALA A 30 23.45 2.08 -20.96
C ALA A 30 23.04 1.32 -22.23
N GLU A 31 22.12 0.36 -22.08
CA GLU A 31 21.58 -0.41 -23.21
C GLU A 31 20.37 0.31 -23.83
N TRP A 32 20.63 1.15 -24.83
CA TRP A 32 19.59 1.88 -25.55
C TRP A 32 18.93 0.99 -26.62
N TYR A 33 17.73 0.49 -26.35
CA TYR A 33 16.95 -0.29 -27.30
C TYR A 33 15.44 -0.18 -27.09
N PHE A 34 14.67 -0.45 -28.14
CA PHE A 34 13.23 -0.71 -28.10
C PHE A 34 12.84 -1.74 -29.17
N TYR A 35 11.57 -2.15 -29.21
CA TYR A 35 11.07 -3.09 -30.21
C TYR A 35 9.92 -2.49 -31.03
N ILE A 36 9.80 -2.98 -32.27
CA ILE A 36 8.69 -2.69 -33.19
C ILE A 36 8.18 -3.98 -33.80
N ARG A 37 6.93 -4.00 -34.27
CA ARG A 37 6.37 -5.13 -35.04
C ARG A 37 7.14 -5.33 -36.34
N HIS A 38 7.44 -6.58 -36.67
CA HIS A 38 8.16 -6.94 -37.88
C HIS A 38 7.96 -8.43 -38.22
N GLU A 39 7.64 -8.75 -39.48
CA GLU A 39 7.29 -10.12 -39.92
C GLU A 39 8.41 -11.16 -39.67
N HIS A 40 9.66 -10.72 -39.76
CA HIS A 40 10.85 -11.55 -39.47
C HIS A 40 11.44 -11.32 -38.07
N GLY A 41 10.66 -10.76 -37.14
CA GLY A 41 11.08 -10.57 -35.76
C GLY A 41 11.36 -11.89 -35.03
N THR A 42 12.30 -11.87 -34.09
CA THR A 42 12.67 -13.02 -33.24
C THR A 42 12.09 -12.95 -31.83
N PHE A 43 11.51 -11.80 -31.45
CA PHE A 43 10.79 -11.60 -30.20
C PHE A 43 9.29 -11.59 -30.48
N GLN A 44 8.46 -11.63 -29.43
CA GLN A 44 7.01 -11.59 -29.57
C GLN A 44 6.36 -10.68 -28.53
N ASP A 45 5.23 -10.08 -28.89
CA ASP A 45 4.34 -9.43 -27.93
C ASP A 45 3.37 -10.42 -27.26
N MET A 46 2.57 -9.94 -26.32
CA MET A 46 1.59 -10.76 -25.58
C MET A 46 0.48 -11.38 -26.45
N TYR A 47 0.35 -10.96 -27.71
CA TYR A 47 -0.61 -11.49 -28.67
C TYR A 47 0.06 -12.40 -29.73
N GLY A 48 1.36 -12.72 -29.56
CA GLY A 48 2.13 -13.54 -30.50
C GLY A 48 2.62 -12.81 -31.74
N ASN A 49 2.47 -11.47 -31.84
CA ASN A 49 3.00 -10.74 -32.98
C ASN A 49 4.53 -10.68 -32.90
N LYS A 50 5.20 -10.95 -34.02
CA LYS A 50 6.66 -10.90 -34.10
C LYS A 50 7.19 -9.47 -33.98
N LEU A 51 8.25 -9.33 -33.20
CA LEU A 51 8.92 -8.06 -32.91
C LEU A 51 10.41 -8.13 -33.26
N ARG A 52 10.93 -7.02 -33.79
CA ARG A 52 12.36 -6.81 -34.02
C ARG A 52 12.91 -5.83 -33.00
N LYS A 53 14.04 -6.20 -32.36
CA LYS A 53 14.80 -5.31 -31.48
C LYS A 53 15.60 -4.30 -32.31
N LEU A 54 15.47 -3.02 -32.00
CA LEU A 54 16.31 -1.95 -32.52
C LEU A 54 17.23 -1.49 -31.39
N SER A 55 18.54 -1.54 -31.61
CA SER A 55 19.56 -1.14 -30.63
C SER A 55 20.36 0.04 -31.16
N PHE A 56 20.71 0.97 -30.28
CA PHE A 56 21.30 2.26 -30.62
C PHE A 56 22.59 2.45 -29.85
N LYS A 57 23.55 3.19 -30.44
CA LYS A 57 24.86 3.38 -29.79
C LYS A 57 24.79 4.31 -28.60
N ASN A 58 23.86 5.26 -28.63
CA ASN A 58 23.75 6.32 -27.65
C ASN A 58 22.30 6.82 -27.51
N GLN A 59 22.10 7.63 -26.47
CA GLN A 59 20.83 8.24 -26.12
C GLN A 59 20.22 9.06 -27.27
N PHE A 60 21.04 9.81 -28.03
CA PHE A 60 20.56 10.67 -29.11
C PHE A 60 19.95 9.86 -30.26
N GLU A 61 20.67 8.83 -30.73
CA GLU A 61 20.17 7.91 -31.77
C GLU A 61 18.86 7.23 -31.34
N PHE A 62 18.77 6.80 -30.07
CA PHE A 62 17.57 6.19 -29.51
C PHE A 62 16.36 7.13 -29.57
N TYR A 63 16.47 8.36 -29.08
CA TYR A 63 15.35 9.30 -29.08
C TYR A 63 14.98 9.77 -30.50
N SER A 64 15.97 9.93 -31.39
CA SER A 64 15.72 10.23 -32.79
C SER A 64 14.91 9.13 -33.47
N ALA A 65 15.35 7.87 -33.35
CA ALA A 65 14.66 6.73 -33.95
C ALA A 65 13.29 6.48 -33.30
N LYS A 66 13.16 6.68 -31.99
CA LYS A 66 11.88 6.60 -31.28
C LYS A 66 10.88 7.64 -31.83
N LYS A 67 11.34 8.86 -32.11
CA LYS A 67 10.51 9.92 -32.69
C LYS A 67 10.10 9.59 -34.13
N GLU A 68 11.05 9.14 -34.95
CA GLU A 68 10.80 8.73 -36.34
C GLU A 68 9.80 7.58 -36.43
N ALA A 69 10.00 6.51 -35.64
CA ALA A 69 9.08 5.38 -35.60
C ALA A 69 7.65 5.78 -35.20
N ARG A 70 7.49 6.75 -34.29
CA ARG A 70 6.16 7.31 -33.95
C ARG A 70 5.52 8.08 -35.11
N ILE A 71 6.31 8.86 -35.85
CA ILE A 71 5.83 9.62 -37.03
C ILE A 71 5.37 8.65 -38.13
N GLU A 72 6.08 7.54 -38.30
CA GLU A 72 5.73 6.48 -39.25
C GLU A 72 4.58 5.58 -38.79
N GLY A 73 4.02 5.82 -37.59
CA GLY A 73 2.88 5.08 -37.05
C GLY A 73 3.21 3.71 -36.46
N TYR A 74 4.48 3.42 -36.17
CA TYR A 74 4.85 2.18 -35.48
C TYR A 74 4.39 2.19 -34.02
N LYS A 75 3.74 1.09 -33.62
CA LYS A 75 3.55 0.77 -32.20
C LYS A 75 4.91 0.41 -31.58
N LEU A 76 5.25 1.10 -30.50
CA LEU A 76 6.50 0.89 -29.77
C LEU A 76 6.32 -0.03 -28.56
N TYR A 77 7.41 -0.70 -28.22
CA TYR A 77 7.47 -1.67 -27.13
C TYR A 77 8.75 -1.48 -26.32
N ASP A 78 8.62 -1.49 -25.00
CA ASP A 78 9.70 -1.33 -24.02
C ASP A 78 10.54 -0.05 -24.21
N SER A 79 10.02 0.96 -24.91
CA SER A 79 10.75 2.19 -25.23
C SER A 79 10.58 3.27 -24.15
N ASP A 80 9.59 3.12 -23.28
CA ASP A 80 9.29 4.00 -22.15
C ASP A 80 9.92 3.51 -20.83
N VAL A 81 10.63 2.38 -20.86
CA VAL A 81 11.41 1.88 -19.73
C VAL A 81 12.85 2.37 -19.85
N SER A 82 13.31 3.06 -18.81
CA SER A 82 14.66 3.63 -18.74
C SER A 82 15.75 2.56 -18.67
N CYS A 83 16.98 2.92 -19.04
CA CYS A 83 18.10 1.98 -19.11
C CYS A 83 18.47 1.41 -17.73
N ASP A 84 18.36 2.22 -16.68
CA ASP A 84 18.54 1.82 -15.29
C ASP A 84 17.48 0.79 -14.86
N LEU A 85 16.20 1.00 -15.18
CA LEU A 85 15.14 0.02 -14.90
C LEU A 85 15.34 -1.30 -15.67
N LYS A 86 15.77 -1.21 -16.92
CA LYS A 86 16.15 -2.39 -17.74
C LYS A 86 17.34 -3.13 -17.11
N TYR A 87 18.35 -2.40 -16.66
CA TYR A 87 19.53 -2.96 -16.01
C TYR A 87 19.15 -3.66 -14.70
N VAL A 88 18.39 -3.00 -13.82
CA VAL A 88 18.01 -3.60 -12.53
C VAL A 88 17.13 -4.83 -12.72
N SER A 89 16.21 -4.79 -13.69
CA SER A 89 15.43 -5.96 -14.11
C SER A 89 16.34 -7.12 -14.53
N LYS A 90 17.30 -6.87 -15.42
CA LYS A 90 18.22 -7.89 -15.98
C LYS A 90 19.11 -8.55 -14.93
N HIS A 91 19.58 -7.78 -13.95
CA HIS A 91 20.64 -8.22 -13.04
C HIS A 91 20.15 -8.57 -11.63
N TYR A 92 18.97 -8.06 -11.20
CA TYR A 92 18.47 -8.23 -9.83
C TYR A 92 17.08 -8.84 -9.71
N HIS A 93 16.41 -9.22 -10.82
CA HIS A 93 15.19 -10.01 -10.73
C HIS A 93 15.42 -11.32 -9.97
N ASP A 94 14.45 -11.72 -9.14
CA ASP A 94 14.53 -12.88 -8.22
C ASP A 94 15.71 -12.86 -7.22
N LYS A 95 16.34 -11.69 -6.98
CA LYS A 95 17.30 -11.50 -5.87
C LYS A 95 16.59 -11.04 -4.59
N THR A 96 17.29 -11.13 -3.46
CA THR A 96 16.84 -10.57 -2.19
C THR A 96 17.11 -9.07 -2.12
N ALA A 97 16.20 -8.32 -1.49
CA ALA A 97 16.41 -6.90 -1.22
C ALA A 97 17.67 -6.69 -0.36
N PRO A 98 18.41 -5.58 -0.55
CA PRO A 98 19.50 -5.26 0.35
C PRO A 98 18.93 -4.93 1.73
N ASP A 99 19.66 -5.26 2.78
CA ASP A 99 19.44 -4.62 4.08
C ASP A 99 19.98 -3.19 3.98
N LEU A 100 19.10 -2.20 4.09
CA LEU A 100 19.47 -0.79 3.92
C LEU A 100 20.00 -0.25 5.24
N HIS A 101 21.06 0.55 5.17
CA HIS A 101 21.42 1.42 6.28
C HIS A 101 20.39 2.55 6.37
N ILE A 102 19.40 2.40 7.25
CA ILE A 102 18.32 3.36 7.47
C ILE A 102 18.76 4.38 8.53
N GLY A 103 18.63 5.66 8.22
CA GLY A 103 18.84 6.77 9.16
C GLY A 103 17.56 7.57 9.35
N PHE A 104 17.10 7.70 10.60
CA PHE A 104 15.99 8.59 10.94
C PHE A 104 16.52 9.96 11.29
N TYR A 105 15.90 11.03 10.81
CA TYR A 105 16.35 12.38 11.12
C TYR A 105 15.20 13.37 11.21
N ASP A 106 15.44 14.43 11.97
CA ASP A 106 14.52 15.55 12.19
C ASP A 106 15.35 16.83 12.43
N ILE A 107 14.90 17.97 11.90
CA ILE A 107 15.59 19.26 12.06
C ILE A 107 14.76 20.23 12.91
N GLU A 108 15.45 20.98 13.77
CA GLU A 108 14.85 22.11 14.49
C GLU A 108 15.47 23.43 14.02
N ILE A 109 14.62 24.43 13.81
CA ILE A 109 15.01 25.74 13.27
C ILE A 109 14.63 26.88 14.21
N ASP A 110 15.46 27.93 14.22
CA ASP A 110 15.21 29.15 14.99
C ASP A 110 14.22 30.09 14.26
N VAL A 111 12.92 29.84 14.42
CA VAL A 111 11.88 30.65 13.76
C VAL A 111 11.67 31.96 14.49
N ASP A 112 12.17 33.06 13.91
CA ASP A 112 11.76 34.42 14.30
C ASP A 112 10.29 34.66 13.87
N MET A 113 9.39 34.65 14.85
CA MET A 113 7.94 34.81 14.66
C MET A 113 7.53 36.19 14.09
N THR A 114 8.47 37.12 13.90
CA THR A 114 8.20 38.45 13.33
C THR A 114 8.25 38.51 11.80
N ARG A 115 8.66 37.43 11.12
CA ARG A 115 8.70 37.37 9.64
C ARG A 115 7.73 36.34 9.08
N ASP A 116 7.28 36.57 7.86
CA ASP A 116 6.46 35.60 7.11
C ASP A 116 7.29 34.35 6.79
N PHE A 117 7.00 33.24 7.48
CA PHE A 117 7.64 31.95 7.24
C PHE A 117 6.97 31.22 6.08
N LYS A 118 7.72 30.97 5.00
CA LYS A 118 7.24 30.19 3.84
C LYS A 118 7.69 28.73 3.85
N GLY A 119 8.13 28.20 5.00
CA GLY A 119 8.57 26.81 5.12
C GLY A 119 9.84 26.53 4.32
N ALA A 120 9.94 25.33 3.76
CA ALA A 120 11.10 24.89 2.98
C ALA A 120 11.29 25.61 1.63
N LEU A 121 10.35 26.45 1.22
CA LEU A 121 10.50 27.29 0.03
C LEU A 121 11.52 28.41 0.24
N GLU A 122 11.68 28.89 1.48
CA GLU A 122 12.60 29.97 1.85
C GLU A 122 13.30 29.65 3.19
N PRO A 123 14.41 28.88 3.19
CA PRO A 123 15.10 28.42 4.41
C PRO A 123 16.00 29.50 5.02
N ILE A 124 15.36 30.60 5.44
CA ILE A 124 16.05 31.78 5.96
C ILE A 124 16.59 31.58 7.38
N TYR A 125 15.99 30.68 8.15
CA TYR A 125 16.35 30.44 9.55
C TYR A 125 17.48 29.42 9.69
N PRO A 126 18.40 29.62 10.66
CA PRO A 126 19.41 28.62 10.99
C PRO A 126 18.78 27.35 11.53
N ILE A 127 19.38 26.21 11.16
CA ILE A 127 19.17 24.93 11.82
C ILE A 127 19.92 24.96 13.15
N THR A 128 19.18 24.90 14.26
CA THR A 128 19.73 24.94 15.62
C THR A 128 20.00 23.55 16.17
N ALA A 129 19.24 22.55 15.75
CA ALA A 129 19.53 21.15 16.06
C ALA A 129 19.18 20.20 14.91
N ILE A 130 19.91 19.09 14.86
CA ILE A 130 19.58 17.91 14.05
C ILE A 130 19.62 16.70 14.96
N SER A 131 18.49 16.01 15.03
CA SER A 131 18.38 14.70 15.64
C SER A 131 18.57 13.64 14.58
N PHE A 132 19.37 12.62 14.88
CA PHE A 132 19.70 11.59 13.91
C PHE A 132 19.91 10.22 14.56
N MET A 133 19.19 9.20 14.08
CA MET A 133 19.30 7.83 14.57
C MET A 133 19.72 6.88 13.46
N THR A 134 20.78 6.11 13.68
CA THR A 134 21.21 5.05 12.77
C THR A 134 20.60 3.71 13.18
N LYS A 135 19.78 3.11 12.30
CA LYS A 135 19.00 1.92 12.67
C LYS A 135 19.84 0.67 12.86
N TRP A 136 20.87 0.48 12.02
CA TRP A 136 21.65 -0.76 11.96
C TRP A 136 22.53 -1.03 13.20
N ASN A 137 22.86 0.02 13.97
CA ASN A 137 23.59 -0.07 15.24
C ASN A 137 22.78 0.52 16.42
N ASN A 138 21.54 0.93 16.17
CA ASN A 138 20.63 1.54 17.13
C ASN A 138 21.25 2.72 17.90
N LYS A 139 21.99 3.61 17.23
CA LYS A 139 22.67 4.75 17.88
C LYS A 139 21.95 6.06 17.60
N MET A 140 21.70 6.85 18.65
CA MET A 140 21.11 8.18 18.56
C MET A 140 22.19 9.27 18.63
N TYR A 141 22.02 10.33 17.85
CA TYR A 141 22.85 11.52 17.82
C TYR A 141 21.97 12.76 17.94
N VAL A 142 22.40 13.72 18.73
CA VAL A 142 21.81 15.06 18.80
C VAL A 142 22.90 16.07 18.53
N LEU A 143 22.82 16.72 17.38
CA LEU A 143 23.73 17.79 16.99
C LEU A 143 23.06 19.11 17.29
N ALA A 144 23.68 20.00 18.05
CA ALA A 144 23.04 21.27 18.40
C ALA A 144 24.02 22.44 18.48
N VAL A 145 23.52 23.63 18.17
CA VAL A 145 24.19 24.91 18.47
C VAL A 145 23.54 25.46 19.73
N PRO A 146 24.27 25.67 20.84
CA PRO A 146 23.69 26.27 22.04
C PRO A 146 23.28 27.74 21.84
N PRO A 147 22.29 28.25 22.62
CA PRO A 147 21.98 29.68 22.66
C PRO A 147 23.20 30.53 23.09
N GLU A 148 23.30 31.77 22.60
CA GLU A 148 24.46 32.64 22.88
C GLU A 148 24.78 32.86 24.37
N ASN A 149 23.76 32.78 25.24
CA ASN A 149 23.91 32.97 26.68
C ASN A 149 23.68 31.67 27.49
N TRP A 150 23.79 30.51 26.83
CA TRP A 150 23.70 29.24 27.53
C TRP A 150 25.01 28.93 28.25
N ASP A 151 24.93 28.66 29.55
CA ASP A 151 26.04 28.18 30.36
C ASP A 151 26.10 26.65 30.28
N GLU A 152 27.30 26.08 30.26
CA GLU A 152 27.46 24.62 30.18
C GLU A 152 26.86 23.93 31.42
N GLU A 153 25.87 23.06 31.18
CA GLU A 153 25.17 22.28 32.21
C GLU A 153 25.48 20.78 32.07
N GLU A 154 25.39 20.03 33.17
CA GLU A 154 25.49 18.56 33.13
C GLU A 154 24.24 17.96 32.44
N PHE A 155 24.47 17.13 31.43
CA PHE A 155 23.39 16.40 30.76
C PHE A 155 22.81 15.31 31.69
N ASP A 156 21.48 15.24 31.75
CA ASP A 156 20.79 14.23 32.54
C ASP A 156 20.81 12.83 31.89
N ASP A 157 20.55 11.79 32.71
CA ASP A 157 20.56 10.39 32.29
C ASP A 157 19.53 10.09 31.19
N GLU A 158 18.40 10.81 31.16
CA GLU A 158 17.36 10.62 30.15
C GLU A 158 17.86 11.10 28.78
N LEU A 159 18.50 12.26 28.74
CA LEU A 159 19.07 12.84 27.54
C LEU A 159 20.24 12.00 27.03
N LEU A 160 21.11 11.50 27.91
CA LEU A 160 22.27 10.66 27.55
C LEU A 160 21.92 9.22 27.18
N ASN A 161 20.70 8.75 27.48
CA ASN A 161 20.29 7.38 27.19
C ASN A 161 20.45 7.03 25.70
N ASN A 162 21.43 6.17 25.41
CA ASN A 162 21.79 5.72 24.06
C ASN A 162 22.02 6.84 23.04
N THR A 163 22.39 8.03 23.51
CA THR A 163 22.47 9.25 22.71
C THR A 163 23.86 9.88 22.83
N GLU A 164 24.47 10.17 21.69
CA GLU A 164 25.68 10.99 21.58
C GLU A 164 25.27 12.43 21.29
N ILE A 165 25.69 13.36 22.14
CA ILE A 165 25.35 14.78 22.03
C ILE A 165 26.61 15.51 21.61
N GLU A 166 26.53 16.24 20.50
CA GLU A 166 27.62 17.04 19.98
C GLU A 166 27.16 18.49 19.89
N LEU A 167 27.79 19.36 20.68
CA LEU A 167 27.54 20.79 20.67
C LEU A 167 28.52 21.49 19.72
N PHE A 168 28.03 22.42 18.90
CA PHE A 168 28.81 23.14 17.89
C PHE A 168 28.78 24.64 18.14
N ASP A 169 29.86 25.34 17.80
CA ASP A 169 29.96 26.80 17.95
C ASP A 169 29.01 27.53 16.97
N ASN A 170 28.65 26.89 15.87
CA ASN A 170 27.83 27.47 14.81
C ASN A 170 27.24 26.40 13.89
N GLU A 171 26.18 26.80 13.18
CA GLU A 171 25.47 25.96 12.20
C GLU A 171 26.40 25.37 11.13
N LYS A 172 27.45 26.09 10.74
CA LYS A 172 28.38 25.62 9.70
C LYS A 172 29.07 24.32 10.11
N GLN A 173 29.56 24.25 11.36
CA GLN A 173 30.20 23.05 11.90
C GLN A 173 29.19 21.91 12.05
N LEU A 174 28.00 22.21 12.56
CA LEU A 174 26.89 21.26 12.70
C LEU A 174 26.55 20.60 11.36
N LEU A 175 26.32 21.40 10.30
CA LEU A 175 25.98 20.89 8.97
C LEU A 175 27.13 20.09 8.33
N MET A 176 28.38 20.44 8.61
CA MET A 176 29.53 19.66 8.15
C MET A 176 29.57 18.28 8.81
N TYR A 177 29.33 18.19 10.12
CA TYR A 177 29.31 16.93 10.85
C TYR A 177 28.11 16.06 10.45
N PHE A 178 26.93 16.66 10.24
CA PHE A 178 25.77 15.93 9.71
C PHE A 178 26.09 15.24 8.37
N LEU A 179 26.76 15.93 7.44
CA LEU A 179 27.17 15.34 6.16
C LEU A 179 28.17 14.18 6.32
N GLU A 180 28.95 14.15 7.39
CA GLU A 180 29.84 13.03 7.73
C GLU A 180 29.04 11.85 8.31
N LEU A 181 28.10 12.11 9.23
CA LEU A 181 27.26 11.08 9.83
C LEU A 181 26.40 10.33 8.81
N ILE A 182 25.83 11.04 7.83
CA ILE A 182 24.98 10.41 6.84
C ILE A 182 25.76 9.67 5.76
N GLU A 183 27.10 9.69 5.74
CA GLU A 183 27.88 9.13 4.62
C GLU A 183 27.43 7.70 4.31
N ASP A 184 27.40 6.79 5.28
CA ASP A 184 27.05 5.38 5.08
C ASP A 184 25.53 5.07 5.13
N VAL A 185 24.68 6.09 5.23
CA VAL A 185 23.21 5.91 5.18
C VAL A 185 22.74 5.70 3.75
N ASP A 186 21.87 4.71 3.53
CA ASP A 186 21.25 4.45 2.22
C ASP A 186 19.88 5.08 2.06
N CYS A 187 19.09 5.06 3.14
CA CYS A 187 17.74 5.61 3.17
C CYS A 187 17.63 6.57 4.35
N LEU A 188 17.45 7.87 4.04
CA LEU A 188 17.07 8.86 5.04
C LEU A 188 15.55 8.86 5.20
N VAL A 189 15.11 8.94 6.44
CA VAL A 189 13.72 8.80 6.82
C VAL A 189 13.34 9.87 7.84
N GLY A 190 12.26 10.59 7.61
CA GLY A 190 11.70 11.51 8.59
C GLY A 190 10.18 11.42 8.64
N TYR A 191 9.54 12.35 9.33
CA TYR A 191 8.08 12.43 9.43
C TYR A 191 7.58 13.74 8.80
N ASN A 192 6.90 13.65 7.65
CA ASN A 192 6.62 14.80 6.78
C ASN A 192 7.89 15.47 6.20
N SER A 193 9.01 14.73 6.15
CA SER A 193 10.32 15.26 5.71
C SER A 193 10.36 15.63 4.24
N ASP A 194 9.67 14.88 3.38
CA ASP A 194 9.61 15.10 1.93
C ASP A 194 9.19 16.55 1.59
N ASN A 195 8.38 17.17 2.47
CA ASN A 195 7.81 18.51 2.29
C ASN A 195 8.51 19.60 3.10
N PHE A 196 9.39 19.22 4.03
CA PHE A 196 9.99 20.14 4.98
C PHE A 196 11.49 19.89 5.12
N ASP A 197 11.89 18.92 5.94
CA ASP A 197 13.27 18.68 6.33
C ASP A 197 14.19 18.47 5.12
N ASP A 198 13.79 17.60 4.18
CA ASP A 198 14.56 17.23 2.99
C ASP A 198 14.87 18.47 2.11
N PRO A 199 13.87 19.24 1.63
CA PRO A 199 14.12 20.44 0.86
C PRO A 199 14.80 21.55 1.67
N TYR A 200 14.46 21.72 2.95
CA TYR A 200 15.02 22.76 3.81
C TYR A 200 16.52 22.56 4.01
N ILE A 201 16.94 21.37 4.46
CA ILE A 201 18.35 21.08 4.73
C ILE A 201 19.19 21.11 3.45
N THR A 202 18.63 20.67 2.31
CA THR A 202 19.32 20.71 1.03
C THR A 202 19.71 22.14 0.65
N ARG A 203 18.74 23.06 0.74
CA ARG A 203 18.94 24.46 0.39
C ARG A 203 19.76 25.20 1.45
N ARG A 204 19.55 24.90 2.73
CA ARG A 204 20.34 25.49 3.83
C ARG A 204 21.82 25.13 3.75
N ILE A 205 22.15 23.88 3.46
CA ILE A 205 23.53 23.45 3.22
C ILE A 205 24.11 24.19 2.01
N GLU A 206 23.34 24.37 0.93
CA GLU A 206 23.79 25.14 -0.22
C GLU A 206 24.08 26.61 0.13
N ASP A 207 23.22 27.25 0.93
CA ASP A 207 23.35 28.66 1.32
C ASP A 207 24.50 28.88 2.31
N VAL A 208 24.70 27.97 3.28
CA VAL A 208 25.69 28.11 4.36
C VAL A 208 27.07 27.56 3.97
N LEU A 209 27.12 26.38 3.32
CA LEU A 209 28.36 25.68 2.98
C LEU A 209 28.73 25.79 1.51
N GLY A 210 27.76 26.09 0.64
CA GLY A 210 27.92 26.13 -0.81
C GLY A 210 27.51 24.83 -1.50
N LYS A 211 27.17 24.93 -2.79
CA LYS A 211 26.71 23.83 -3.66
C LYS A 211 27.60 22.57 -3.65
N LYS A 212 28.91 22.71 -3.39
CA LYS A 212 29.83 21.57 -3.27
C LYS A 212 29.44 20.64 -2.11
N TYR A 213 28.96 21.19 -1.01
CA TYR A 213 28.59 20.43 0.18
C TYR A 213 27.18 19.88 0.07
N SER A 214 26.22 20.63 -0.47
CA SER A 214 24.85 20.11 -0.65
C SER A 214 24.81 18.93 -1.61
N LYS A 215 25.74 18.84 -2.57
CA LYS A 215 25.93 17.65 -3.42
C LYS A 215 26.30 16.37 -2.65
N LYS A 216 26.82 16.47 -1.42
CA LYS A 216 27.11 15.28 -0.58
C LYS A 216 25.84 14.60 -0.03
N LEU A 217 24.67 15.23 -0.17
CA LEU A 217 23.39 14.56 0.08
C LEU A 217 23.12 13.47 -0.97
N ASN A 218 23.65 13.63 -2.18
CA ASN A 218 23.70 12.56 -3.18
C ASN A 218 24.82 11.57 -2.85
N PHE A 219 24.72 10.35 -3.37
CA PHE A 219 25.87 9.46 -3.40
C PHE A 219 26.92 9.93 -4.40
N GLU A 220 28.16 9.48 -4.20
CA GLU A 220 29.24 9.67 -5.15
C GLU A 220 28.84 9.15 -6.54
N ASN A 221 29.17 9.91 -7.58
CA ASN A 221 28.77 9.70 -8.98
C ASN A 221 27.28 9.89 -9.27
N GLY A 222 26.49 10.40 -8.33
CA GLY A 222 25.09 10.78 -8.56
C GLY A 222 24.97 12.07 -9.39
N SER A 223 23.85 12.21 -10.11
CA SER A 223 23.44 13.49 -10.70
C SER A 223 23.20 14.56 -9.63
N ASP A 224 23.04 15.81 -10.05
CA ASP A 224 22.61 16.88 -9.15
C ASP A 224 21.20 16.58 -8.58
N TYR A 225 20.91 17.07 -7.38
CA TYR A 225 19.57 16.93 -6.81
C TYR A 225 18.55 17.78 -7.57
N GLU A 226 17.30 17.33 -7.59
CA GLU A 226 16.21 17.98 -8.33
C GLU A 226 15.09 18.39 -7.37
N PHE A 227 14.80 19.68 -7.30
CA PHE A 227 13.62 20.19 -6.61
C PHE A 227 12.37 20.05 -7.49
N LYS A 228 11.25 19.68 -6.88
CA LYS A 228 9.96 19.56 -7.54
C LYS A 228 8.88 20.29 -6.74
N SER A 229 8.30 21.31 -7.36
CA SER A 229 7.07 21.93 -6.87
C SER A 229 5.86 21.14 -7.34
N TYR A 230 4.89 20.95 -6.46
CA TYR A 230 3.62 20.33 -6.76
C TYR A 230 2.52 20.91 -5.87
N PHE A 231 1.26 20.74 -6.26
CA PHE A 231 0.12 21.20 -5.47
C PHE A 231 -0.54 20.01 -4.78
N GLU A 232 -0.73 20.10 -3.47
CA GLU A 232 -1.51 19.15 -2.68
C GLU A 232 -2.55 19.94 -1.89
N ASN A 233 -3.84 19.57 -2.03
CA ASN A 233 -4.96 20.28 -1.38
C ASN A 233 -4.99 21.79 -1.64
N GLY A 234 -4.56 22.22 -2.83
CA GLY A 234 -4.49 23.63 -3.22
C GLY A 234 -3.31 24.42 -2.64
N GLN A 235 -2.45 23.78 -1.84
CA GLN A 235 -1.21 24.37 -1.33
C GLN A 235 -0.02 23.96 -2.18
N GLU A 236 0.84 24.92 -2.51
CA GLU A 236 2.12 24.63 -3.15
C GLU A 236 3.06 23.98 -2.13
N LYS A 237 3.61 22.83 -2.51
CA LYS A 237 4.63 22.10 -1.76
C LYS A 237 5.87 21.95 -2.62
N ILE A 238 7.01 21.83 -1.95
CA ILE A 238 8.28 21.53 -2.58
C ILE A 238 8.82 20.23 -2.01
N SER A 239 9.40 19.41 -2.87
CA SER A 239 10.17 18.23 -2.50
C SER A 239 11.52 18.28 -3.20
N VAL A 240 12.48 17.49 -2.70
CA VAL A 240 13.78 17.32 -3.34
C VAL A 240 14.07 15.85 -3.56
N LYS A 241 14.63 15.53 -4.72
CA LYS A 241 15.11 14.19 -5.05
C LYS A 241 16.63 14.18 -5.01
N TRP A 242 17.20 13.40 -4.11
CA TRP A 242 18.63 13.08 -4.13
C TRP A 242 18.95 11.93 -5.11
N SER A 243 20.17 11.96 -5.67
CA SER A 243 20.67 10.91 -6.56
C SER A 243 21.45 9.86 -5.78
N GLY A 244 21.19 8.59 -6.10
CA GLY A 244 21.81 7.44 -5.44
C GLY A 244 21.23 7.16 -4.05
N ARG A 245 21.32 8.12 -3.13
CA ARG A 245 20.70 8.04 -1.81
C ARG A 245 19.18 8.00 -1.94
N THR A 246 18.53 7.18 -1.14
CA THR A 246 17.07 7.07 -1.10
C THR A 246 16.48 7.84 0.06
N GLN A 247 15.22 8.25 -0.10
CA GLN A 247 14.44 8.99 0.90
C GLN A 247 13.12 8.25 1.12
N SER A 248 12.56 8.34 2.32
CA SER A 248 11.20 7.87 2.62
C SER A 248 10.59 8.71 3.73
N ASP A 249 9.36 9.18 3.52
CA ASP A 249 8.58 9.85 4.55
C ASP A 249 7.70 8.82 5.29
N TYR A 250 7.92 8.65 6.59
CA TYR A 250 7.19 7.67 7.41
C TYR A 250 5.69 7.97 7.47
N LEU A 251 5.29 9.24 7.40
CA LEU A 251 3.87 9.65 7.32
C LEU A 251 3.21 9.09 6.05
N GLN A 252 3.92 9.14 4.92
CA GLN A 252 3.42 8.60 3.66
C GLN A 252 3.35 7.06 3.69
N LEU A 253 4.31 6.42 4.36
CA LEU A 253 4.29 4.96 4.53
C LEU A 253 3.13 4.49 5.41
N ILE A 254 2.80 5.22 6.49
CA ILE A 254 1.60 4.98 7.32
C ILE A 254 0.34 5.06 6.46
N LYS A 255 0.14 6.19 5.76
CA LYS A 255 -1.00 6.37 4.84
C LYS A 255 -1.07 5.31 3.75
N LYS A 256 0.08 4.75 3.35
CA LYS A 256 0.17 3.76 2.28
C LYS A 256 -0.21 2.35 2.73
N PHE A 257 0.27 1.95 3.91
CA PHE A 257 0.18 0.56 4.36
C PHE A 257 -0.97 0.31 5.33
N GLU A 258 -1.55 1.35 5.91
CA GLU A 258 -2.68 1.23 6.80
C GLU A 258 -4.01 1.31 6.04
N PRO A 259 -5.00 0.51 6.45
CA PRO A 259 -6.35 0.60 5.90
C PRO A 259 -7.12 1.79 6.49
N GLY A 260 -7.77 2.56 5.63
CA GLY A 260 -8.69 3.64 6.04
C GLY A 260 -8.03 4.98 6.32
N GLU A 261 -8.85 5.96 6.69
CA GLU A 261 -8.38 7.29 7.09
C GLU A 261 -8.34 7.43 8.62
N ARG A 262 -7.28 8.04 9.12
CA ARG A 262 -7.15 8.39 10.53
C ARG A 262 -7.75 9.76 10.84
N GLN A 263 -8.24 9.93 12.07
CA GLN A 263 -8.64 11.24 12.59
C GLN A 263 -7.46 12.21 12.67
N SER A 264 -6.28 11.69 13.03
CA SER A 264 -5.04 12.46 13.12
C SER A 264 -3.87 11.65 12.59
N TYR A 265 -3.02 12.32 11.82
CA TYR A 265 -1.73 11.82 11.36
C TYR A 265 -0.57 12.59 11.98
N THR A 266 -0.76 13.23 13.14
CA THR A 266 0.37 13.83 13.86
C THR A 266 1.25 12.73 14.45
N LEU A 267 2.57 12.95 14.49
CA LEU A 267 3.49 11.97 15.06
C LEU A 267 3.13 11.63 16.52
N ALA A 268 2.68 12.62 17.30
CA ALA A 268 2.20 12.41 18.67
C ALA A 268 1.00 11.44 18.74
N SER A 269 0.02 11.58 17.84
CA SER A 269 -1.15 10.68 17.80
C SER A 269 -0.74 9.25 17.45
N ILE A 270 0.15 9.10 16.46
CA ILE A 270 0.66 7.80 16.04
C ILE A 270 1.51 7.16 17.16
N ALA A 271 2.37 7.95 17.81
CA ALA A 271 3.19 7.50 18.93
C ALA A 271 2.34 7.03 20.11
N ASN A 272 1.29 7.78 20.48
CA ASN A 272 0.42 7.38 21.59
C ASN A 272 -0.30 6.04 21.32
N GLU A 273 -0.68 5.77 20.07
CA GLU A 273 -1.33 4.51 19.70
C GLU A 273 -0.35 3.34 19.65
N TYR A 274 0.81 3.53 19.01
CA TYR A 274 1.74 2.43 18.75
C TYR A 274 2.82 2.27 19.81
N LEU A 275 3.23 3.36 20.46
CA LEU A 275 4.33 3.43 21.41
C LEU A 275 3.92 4.26 22.65
N PRO A 276 2.89 3.84 23.42
CA PRO A 276 2.41 4.61 24.58
C PRO A 276 3.47 4.82 25.68
N HIS A 277 4.54 4.02 25.67
CA HIS A 277 5.69 4.14 26.56
C HIS A 277 6.71 5.20 26.10
N LEU A 278 6.58 5.72 24.88
CA LEU A 278 7.45 6.72 24.27
C LEU A 278 6.59 7.86 23.68
N PRO A 279 5.84 8.59 24.52
CA PRO A 279 5.02 9.70 24.06
C PRO A 279 5.89 10.84 23.53
N LYS A 280 5.31 11.67 22.66
CA LYS A 280 5.94 12.94 22.27
C LYS A 280 6.05 13.85 23.49
N LEU A 281 7.21 14.49 23.66
CA LEU A 281 7.44 15.40 24.78
C LEU A 281 6.65 16.70 24.57
N THR A 282 6.21 17.28 25.68
CA THR A 282 5.43 18.53 25.70
C THR A 282 6.18 19.59 26.48
N TYR A 283 6.09 20.83 26.02
CA TYR A 283 6.65 22.00 26.68
C TYR A 283 5.65 23.15 26.71
N SER A 284 5.86 24.12 27.61
CA SER A 284 5.07 25.35 27.67
C SER A 284 5.69 26.44 26.80
N GLY A 285 4.86 27.26 26.17
CA GLY A 285 5.34 28.35 25.31
C GLY A 285 5.60 27.88 23.87
N ASN A 286 6.55 28.52 23.20
CA ASN A 286 6.96 28.16 21.84
C ASN A 286 8.37 27.53 21.81
N LEU A 287 8.75 26.97 20.66
CA LEU A 287 10.02 26.25 20.53
C LEU A 287 11.25 27.15 20.72
N GLU A 288 11.17 28.43 20.31
CA GLU A 288 12.23 29.43 20.52
C GLU A 288 12.46 29.70 22.01
N GLN A 289 11.39 29.83 22.79
CA GLN A 289 11.45 29.98 24.25
C GLN A 289 12.07 28.76 24.89
N LEU A 290 11.63 27.55 24.47
CA LEU A 290 12.22 26.31 24.97
C LEU A 290 13.72 26.26 24.72
N TYR A 291 14.15 26.56 23.50
CA TYR A 291 15.57 26.60 23.13
C TYR A 291 16.38 27.57 23.99
N LYS A 292 15.85 28.76 24.28
CA LYS A 292 16.56 29.81 25.04
C LYS A 292 16.52 29.65 26.55
N GLU A 293 15.42 29.14 27.09
CA GLU A 293 15.16 29.10 28.53
C GLU A 293 15.43 27.72 29.16
N ASP A 294 15.30 26.63 28.39
CA ASP A 294 15.53 25.26 28.86
C ASP A 294 16.13 24.39 27.72
N PHE A 295 17.41 24.65 27.45
CA PHE A 295 18.13 24.00 26.36
C PHE A 295 18.22 22.48 26.54
N ILE A 296 18.31 21.97 27.77
CA ILE A 296 18.34 20.53 28.04
C ILE A 296 17.00 19.87 27.67
N HIS A 297 15.87 20.50 28.00
CA HIS A 297 14.56 20.01 27.55
C HIS A 297 14.38 20.16 26.03
N PHE A 298 14.90 21.22 25.42
CA PHE A 298 14.95 21.36 23.96
C PHE A 298 15.66 20.17 23.29
N LEU A 299 16.84 19.78 23.78
CA LEU A 299 17.58 18.62 23.23
C LEU A 299 16.81 17.30 23.39
N ARG A 300 16.14 17.10 24.54
CA ARG A 300 15.27 15.93 24.74
C ARG A 300 14.09 15.93 23.78
N TYR A 301 13.45 17.09 23.60
CA TYR A 301 12.34 17.26 22.67
C TYR A 301 12.78 16.94 21.23
N ALA A 302 13.88 17.53 20.77
CA ALA A 302 14.40 17.34 19.42
C ALA A 302 14.70 15.86 19.14
N LYS A 303 15.29 15.12 20.09
CA LYS A 303 15.64 13.70 19.85
C LYS A 303 14.41 12.78 19.78
N ARG A 304 13.32 13.17 20.44
CA ARG A 304 12.15 12.30 20.65
C ARG A 304 11.49 11.87 19.35
N ASP A 305 11.44 12.74 18.34
CA ASP A 305 10.82 12.39 17.05
C ASP A 305 11.58 11.26 16.35
N CYS A 306 12.92 11.27 16.39
CA CYS A 306 13.75 10.18 15.88
C CYS A 306 13.63 8.90 16.70
N GLU A 307 13.54 8.99 18.04
CA GLU A 307 13.29 7.83 18.91
C GLU A 307 11.94 7.16 18.56
N ILE A 308 10.90 7.97 18.35
CA ILE A 308 9.58 7.50 17.93
C ILE A 308 9.66 6.81 16.57
N LEU A 309 10.30 7.44 15.57
CA LEU A 309 10.46 6.84 14.24
C LEU A 309 11.22 5.50 14.29
N GLY A 310 12.28 5.41 15.09
CA GLY A 310 13.03 4.17 15.30
C GLY A 310 12.18 3.07 15.94
N GLY A 311 11.36 3.42 16.93
CA GLY A 311 10.41 2.51 17.58
C GLY A 311 9.24 2.09 16.68
N LEU A 312 8.76 2.99 15.82
CA LEU A 312 7.74 2.67 14.82
C LEU A 312 8.30 1.69 13.79
N GLU A 313 9.56 1.85 13.36
CA GLU A 313 10.19 0.87 12.47
C GLU A 313 10.39 -0.49 13.15
N ASP A 314 10.70 -0.55 14.44
CA ASP A 314 10.75 -1.82 15.18
C ASP A 314 9.40 -2.53 15.23
N LYS A 315 8.31 -1.76 15.35
CA LYS A 315 6.96 -2.30 15.50
C LYS A 315 6.29 -2.61 14.15
N LEU A 316 6.41 -1.72 13.18
CA LEU A 316 5.66 -1.74 11.91
C LEU A 316 6.52 -2.14 10.71
N ALA A 317 7.83 -1.88 10.77
CA ALA A 317 8.80 -2.19 9.73
C ALA A 317 8.42 -1.65 8.33
N TYR A 318 7.78 -0.48 8.27
CA TYR A 318 7.24 0.05 7.01
C TYR A 318 8.32 0.45 6.00
N VAL A 319 9.47 0.95 6.43
CA VAL A 319 10.59 1.24 5.51
C VAL A 319 11.14 -0.08 4.96
N THR A 320 11.27 -1.10 5.80
CA THR A 320 11.68 -2.46 5.41
C THR A 320 10.70 -3.09 4.41
N ILE A 321 9.39 -3.01 4.68
CA ILE A 321 8.33 -3.50 3.80
C ILE A 321 8.37 -2.77 2.45
N ALA A 322 8.53 -1.44 2.47
CA ALA A 322 8.65 -0.63 1.27
C ALA A 322 9.88 -1.04 0.43
N ASN A 323 11.03 -1.23 1.07
CA ASN A 323 12.26 -1.69 0.43
C ASN A 323 12.09 -3.06 -0.24
N MET A 324 11.47 -4.02 0.46
CA MET A 324 11.23 -5.35 -0.09
C MET A 324 10.22 -5.31 -1.25
N LEU A 325 9.12 -4.56 -1.09
CA LEU A 325 8.07 -4.43 -2.09
C LEU A 325 8.60 -3.82 -3.40
N ARG A 326 9.36 -2.71 -3.33
CA ARG A 326 9.96 -2.11 -4.54
C ARG A 326 10.97 -3.04 -5.19
N PHE A 327 11.76 -3.77 -4.40
CA PHE A 327 12.77 -4.68 -4.92
C PHE A 327 12.16 -5.88 -5.67
N MET A 328 11.07 -6.45 -5.15
CA MET A 328 10.36 -7.57 -5.80
C MET A 328 9.80 -7.23 -7.19
N SER A 329 9.59 -5.95 -7.48
CA SER A 329 9.20 -5.45 -8.79
C SER A 329 10.36 -4.82 -9.57
N THR A 330 11.60 -4.91 -9.06
CA THR A 330 12.79 -4.23 -9.58
C THR A 330 12.57 -2.72 -9.81
N GLY A 331 11.93 -2.07 -8.83
CA GLY A 331 11.64 -0.63 -8.81
C GLY A 331 12.47 0.14 -7.76
N TYR A 332 12.07 1.38 -7.49
CA TYR A 332 12.75 2.30 -6.59
C TYR A 332 11.84 2.74 -5.44
N MET A 333 12.41 3.34 -4.39
CA MET A 333 11.67 3.73 -3.19
C MET A 333 10.56 4.75 -3.51
N ASN A 334 10.83 5.72 -4.38
CA ASN A 334 9.86 6.70 -4.84
C ASN A 334 8.67 6.11 -5.64
N HIS A 335 8.72 4.82 -6.02
CA HIS A 335 7.57 4.14 -6.64
C HIS A 335 6.57 3.58 -5.62
N ILE A 336 6.88 3.61 -4.31
CA ILE A 336 6.04 3.07 -3.24
C ILE A 336 4.79 3.93 -3.02
N SER A 337 4.88 5.24 -3.19
CA SER A 337 3.74 6.15 -3.09
C SER A 337 2.60 5.75 -4.05
N GLY A 338 2.93 5.39 -5.29
CA GLY A 338 1.98 4.89 -6.29
C GLY A 338 1.66 3.38 -6.19
N THR A 339 0.60 2.94 -6.84
CA THR A 339 0.28 1.49 -7.02
C THR A 339 0.66 1.01 -8.42
N VAL A 340 0.57 1.88 -9.42
CA VAL A 340 0.70 1.56 -10.85
C VAL A 340 2.11 1.12 -11.24
N LYS A 341 3.14 1.86 -10.83
CA LYS A 341 4.50 1.65 -11.37
C LYS A 341 5.10 0.31 -10.94
N LEU A 342 4.88 -0.11 -9.69
CA LEU A 342 5.38 -1.41 -9.22
C LEU A 342 4.61 -2.59 -9.82
N ALA A 343 3.30 -2.43 -10.08
CA ALA A 343 2.51 -3.42 -10.82
C ALA A 343 2.98 -3.54 -12.29
N ASP A 344 3.25 -2.41 -12.95
CA ASP A 344 3.77 -2.34 -14.32
C ASP A 344 5.10 -3.11 -14.47
N LEU A 345 6.06 -2.80 -13.59
CA LEU A 345 7.37 -3.45 -13.60
C LEU A 345 7.28 -4.94 -13.24
N ALA A 346 6.39 -5.31 -12.33
CA ALA A 346 6.09 -6.70 -12.00
C ALA A 346 5.61 -7.49 -13.23
N VAL A 347 4.61 -6.98 -13.95
CA VAL A 347 4.09 -7.63 -15.17
C VAL A 347 5.18 -7.69 -16.23
N ARG A 348 5.94 -6.61 -16.44
CA ARG A 348 7.07 -6.57 -17.38
C ARG A 348 8.07 -7.69 -17.12
N ASN A 349 8.51 -7.81 -15.88
CA ASN A 349 9.47 -8.83 -15.47
C ASN A 349 8.89 -10.23 -15.65
N TYR A 350 7.62 -10.42 -15.27
CA TYR A 350 6.95 -11.70 -15.41
C TYR A 350 6.86 -12.15 -16.88
N CYS A 351 6.45 -11.26 -17.78
CA CYS A 351 6.41 -11.50 -19.22
C CYS A 351 7.78 -11.91 -19.77
N TRP A 352 8.84 -11.21 -19.35
CA TRP A 352 10.18 -11.46 -19.85
C TRP A 352 10.80 -12.76 -19.30
N TYR A 353 10.76 -12.98 -17.98
CA TYR A 353 11.47 -14.08 -17.33
C TYR A 353 10.65 -15.37 -17.16
N LYS A 354 9.32 -15.27 -17.10
CA LYS A 354 8.44 -16.43 -16.84
C LYS A 354 7.57 -16.82 -18.04
N ARG A 355 7.42 -15.96 -19.05
CA ARG A 355 6.56 -16.20 -20.22
C ARG A 355 7.32 -16.23 -21.55
N GLY A 356 8.60 -16.58 -21.54
CA GLY A 356 9.39 -16.79 -22.76
C GLY A 356 9.71 -15.50 -23.51
N ASN A 357 10.26 -14.51 -22.80
CA ASN A 357 10.75 -13.26 -23.38
C ASN A 357 9.67 -12.42 -24.09
N ILE A 358 8.42 -12.46 -23.59
CA ILE A 358 7.35 -11.60 -24.09
C ILE A 358 7.70 -10.14 -23.80
N VAL A 359 7.58 -9.30 -24.82
CA VAL A 359 7.80 -7.85 -24.73
C VAL A 359 6.45 -7.13 -24.62
N ILE A 360 6.37 -6.20 -23.67
CA ILE A 360 5.14 -5.44 -23.41
C ILE A 360 5.11 -4.13 -24.22
N PRO A 361 3.93 -3.66 -24.64
CA PRO A 361 3.79 -2.41 -25.41
C PRO A 361 4.11 -1.19 -24.56
N ASP A 362 4.47 -0.07 -25.17
CA ASP A 362 4.55 1.22 -24.46
C ASP A 362 3.19 1.63 -23.86
N ILE A 363 3.21 2.42 -22.78
CA ILE A 363 1.99 3.02 -22.20
C ILE A 363 1.32 3.87 -23.27
N THR A 364 0.03 3.59 -23.52
CA THR A 364 -0.84 4.43 -24.33
C THR A 364 -1.77 5.17 -23.37
N MET A 365 -1.61 6.48 -23.22
CA MET A 365 -2.51 7.26 -22.37
C MET A 365 -3.89 7.25 -23.03
N MET A 366 -4.84 6.60 -22.37
CA MET A 366 -6.25 6.78 -22.65
C MET A 366 -6.74 7.87 -21.71
N THR A 367 -7.34 8.93 -22.25
CA THR A 367 -8.09 9.87 -21.43
C THR A 367 -9.28 9.10 -20.85
N ASP A 368 -9.40 9.08 -19.52
CA ASP A 368 -10.62 8.61 -18.89
C ASP A 368 -11.79 9.37 -19.50
N ASP A 369 -12.70 8.65 -20.13
CA ASP A 369 -14.04 9.16 -20.33
C ASP A 369 -14.67 9.14 -18.93
N ASP A 370 -15.20 10.27 -18.42
CA ASP A 370 -15.69 10.52 -17.04
C ASP A 370 -16.70 9.49 -16.47
N SER A 371 -17.01 8.44 -17.22
CA SER A 371 -17.73 7.24 -16.81
C SER A 371 -17.08 6.51 -15.62
N LYS A 372 -17.56 6.82 -14.41
CA LYS A 372 -17.23 6.09 -13.17
C LYS A 372 -17.54 4.59 -13.34
N VAL A 373 -16.59 3.74 -12.93
CA VAL A 373 -16.82 2.30 -12.78
C VAL A 373 -17.60 2.07 -11.48
N ASP A 374 -18.70 1.32 -11.55
CA ASP A 374 -19.46 0.94 -10.37
C ASP A 374 -18.61 0.09 -9.42
N GLY A 375 -18.55 0.52 -8.16
CA GLY A 375 -17.78 -0.11 -7.09
C GLY A 375 -18.40 -1.39 -6.52
N ALA A 376 -18.04 -1.71 -5.28
CA ALA A 376 -18.61 -2.84 -4.55
C ALA A 376 -20.14 -2.68 -4.38
N TYR A 377 -20.82 -3.79 -4.17
CA TYR A 377 -22.24 -3.78 -3.79
C TYR A 377 -22.36 -3.91 -2.29
N VAL A 378 -23.11 -3.00 -1.69
CA VAL A 378 -23.48 -3.06 -0.27
C VAL A 378 -24.97 -3.41 -0.21
N MET A 379 -25.29 -4.50 0.47
CA MET A 379 -26.67 -4.86 0.74
C MET A 379 -27.27 -3.89 1.75
N ASN A 380 -28.53 -3.52 1.56
CA ASN A 380 -29.24 -2.76 2.58
C ASN A 380 -29.30 -3.60 3.85
N PRO A 381 -28.71 -3.15 4.98
CA PRO A 381 -28.77 -3.89 6.22
C PRO A 381 -30.23 -4.04 6.65
N VAL A 382 -30.56 -5.18 7.26
CA VAL A 382 -31.75 -5.27 8.09
C VAL A 382 -31.45 -4.41 9.31
N VAL A 383 -32.08 -3.24 9.41
CA VAL A 383 -31.80 -2.32 10.51
C VAL A 383 -32.34 -2.93 11.82
N GLY A 384 -31.49 -3.01 12.83
CA GLY A 384 -31.85 -3.53 14.15
C GLY A 384 -30.66 -4.20 14.85
N LEU A 385 -30.84 -4.52 16.13
CA LEU A 385 -29.84 -5.27 16.90
C LEU A 385 -29.97 -6.77 16.59
N HIS A 386 -28.96 -7.34 15.93
CA HIS A 386 -28.94 -8.76 15.57
C HIS A 386 -28.12 -9.55 16.58
N LYS A 387 -28.75 -10.54 17.21
CA LYS A 387 -28.05 -11.53 18.05
C LYS A 387 -27.71 -12.75 17.20
N LYS A 388 -26.58 -13.41 17.47
CA LYS A 388 -26.15 -14.64 16.77
C LYS A 388 -25.80 -14.44 15.28
N VAL A 389 -25.14 -13.34 14.96
CA VAL A 389 -24.61 -13.09 13.60
C VAL A 389 -23.46 -14.05 13.33
N CYS A 390 -23.36 -14.56 12.12
CA CYS A 390 -22.19 -15.26 11.59
C CYS A 390 -21.79 -14.55 10.30
N SER A 391 -20.49 -14.30 10.07
CA SER A 391 -20.02 -13.78 8.78
C SER A 391 -19.29 -14.85 7.99
N VAL A 392 -19.38 -14.72 6.68
CA VAL A 392 -18.70 -15.58 5.72
C VAL A 392 -17.97 -14.67 4.75
N ASP A 393 -16.64 -14.69 4.79
CA ASP A 393 -15.79 -13.86 3.93
C ASP A 393 -15.14 -14.68 2.82
N ILE A 394 -14.92 -14.04 1.66
CA ILE A 394 -14.17 -14.62 0.56
C ILE A 394 -12.75 -14.06 0.56
N ASN A 395 -11.79 -14.93 0.89
CA ASN A 395 -10.37 -14.61 0.84
C ASN A 395 -9.97 -14.03 -0.52
N SER A 396 -9.57 -12.75 -0.53
CA SER A 396 -9.04 -12.07 -1.71
C SER A 396 -9.99 -12.14 -2.91
N LEU A 397 -11.23 -11.66 -2.75
CA LEU A 397 -12.29 -11.67 -3.77
C LEU A 397 -11.81 -11.16 -5.14
N TYR A 398 -11.25 -9.95 -5.22
CA TYR A 398 -10.87 -9.36 -6.52
C TYR A 398 -9.72 -10.10 -7.23
N PRO A 399 -8.59 -10.43 -6.58
CA PRO A 399 -7.59 -11.31 -7.18
C PRO A 399 -8.17 -12.65 -7.65
N SER A 400 -9.06 -13.25 -6.85
CA SER A 400 -9.72 -14.51 -7.20
C SER A 400 -10.64 -14.37 -8.42
N ALA A 401 -11.36 -13.25 -8.55
CA ALA A 401 -12.18 -12.96 -9.72
C ALA A 401 -11.32 -12.81 -10.98
N ILE A 402 -10.18 -12.10 -10.90
CA ILE A 402 -9.22 -11.97 -12.01
C ILE A 402 -8.74 -13.35 -12.47
N MET A 403 -8.34 -14.20 -11.52
CA MET A 403 -7.83 -15.55 -11.81
C MET A 403 -8.91 -16.47 -12.39
N THR A 404 -10.12 -16.45 -11.83
CA THR A 404 -11.23 -17.35 -12.20
C THR A 404 -11.80 -17.02 -13.58
N LEU A 405 -11.93 -15.73 -13.89
CA LEU A 405 -12.49 -15.24 -15.14
C LEU A 405 -11.43 -15.08 -16.24
N ASN A 406 -10.18 -15.42 -15.93
CA ASN A 406 -9.02 -15.27 -16.80
C ASN A 406 -8.85 -13.83 -17.36
N ILE A 407 -9.08 -12.82 -16.50
CA ILE A 407 -9.04 -11.41 -16.89
C ILE A 407 -7.60 -11.00 -17.19
N SER A 408 -7.29 -10.84 -18.48
CA SER A 408 -5.99 -10.37 -18.98
C SER A 408 -6.19 -9.75 -20.37
N PRO A 409 -5.38 -8.78 -20.82
CA PRO A 409 -5.62 -8.08 -22.08
C PRO A 409 -5.58 -8.99 -23.31
N GLU A 410 -4.71 -10.00 -23.30
CA GLU A 410 -4.58 -10.99 -24.38
C GLU A 410 -5.69 -12.05 -24.37
N CYS A 411 -6.43 -12.17 -23.28
CA CYS A 411 -7.57 -13.07 -23.17
C CYS A 411 -8.89 -12.39 -23.57
N LEU A 412 -8.89 -11.07 -23.81
CA LEU A 412 -10.09 -10.28 -24.06
C LEU A 412 -10.66 -10.52 -25.46
N ILE A 413 -11.86 -11.11 -25.52
CA ILE A 413 -12.54 -11.47 -26.78
C ILE A 413 -13.48 -10.36 -27.25
N GLY A 414 -14.22 -9.73 -26.32
CA GLY A 414 -15.19 -8.70 -26.68
C GLY A 414 -16.14 -8.33 -25.55
N GLN A 415 -17.18 -7.58 -25.90
CA GLN A 415 -18.10 -6.96 -24.95
C GLN A 415 -19.55 -7.02 -25.44
N PHE A 416 -20.48 -7.34 -24.55
CA PHE A 416 -21.91 -7.15 -24.80
C PHE A 416 -22.30 -5.68 -24.71
N LEU A 417 -23.14 -5.21 -25.64
CA LEU A 417 -23.64 -3.83 -25.64
C LEU A 417 -24.50 -3.51 -24.40
N LEU A 418 -25.23 -4.49 -23.87
CA LEU A 418 -26.05 -4.34 -22.66
C LEU A 418 -25.28 -4.63 -21.36
N THR A 419 -23.98 -4.91 -21.43
CA THR A 419 -23.09 -5.09 -20.26
C THR A 419 -23.64 -6.06 -19.20
N THR A 420 -23.90 -5.59 -17.96
CA THR A 420 -24.42 -6.36 -16.83
C THR A 420 -25.77 -7.02 -17.13
N GLU A 421 -26.69 -6.36 -17.84
CA GLU A 421 -28.00 -6.97 -18.19
C GLU A 421 -27.80 -8.19 -19.11
N ALA A 422 -26.80 -8.15 -20.00
CA ALA A 422 -26.49 -9.28 -20.88
C ALA A 422 -26.02 -10.49 -20.06
N TYR A 423 -25.22 -10.29 -19.02
CA TYR A 423 -24.76 -11.37 -18.13
C TYR A 423 -25.95 -12.15 -17.55
N GLU A 424 -26.96 -11.46 -16.99
CA GLU A 424 -28.13 -12.11 -16.39
C GLU A 424 -28.88 -12.97 -17.40
N HIS A 425 -29.09 -12.47 -18.61
CA HIS A 425 -29.76 -13.19 -19.68
C HIS A 425 -28.96 -14.39 -20.21
N VAL A 426 -27.63 -14.28 -20.29
CA VAL A 426 -26.75 -15.40 -20.67
C VAL A 426 -26.76 -16.48 -19.59
N ILE A 427 -26.59 -16.12 -18.32
CA ILE A 427 -26.55 -17.10 -17.22
C ILE A 427 -27.89 -17.81 -17.05
N ASN A 428 -29.01 -17.08 -17.16
CA ASN A 428 -30.35 -17.66 -17.09
C ASN A 428 -30.76 -18.40 -18.36
N GLY A 429 -30.08 -18.18 -19.49
CA GLY A 429 -30.40 -18.79 -20.78
C GLY A 429 -31.75 -18.31 -21.32
N SER A 430 -31.99 -17.00 -21.32
CA SER A 430 -33.25 -16.40 -21.79
C SER A 430 -33.32 -16.29 -23.33
N ASP A 431 -34.52 -16.03 -23.85
CA ASP A 431 -34.76 -15.76 -25.28
C ASP A 431 -34.46 -14.29 -25.68
N LYS A 432 -33.98 -13.46 -24.75
CA LYS A 432 -33.58 -12.07 -25.05
C LYS A 432 -32.43 -12.09 -26.06
N VAL A 433 -32.58 -11.34 -27.16
CA VAL A 433 -31.52 -11.15 -28.14
C VAL A 433 -30.49 -10.16 -27.60
N LEU A 434 -29.22 -10.58 -27.57
CA LEU A 434 -28.08 -9.82 -27.06
C LEU A 434 -27.06 -9.62 -28.17
N SER A 435 -26.62 -8.39 -28.35
CA SER A 435 -25.60 -8.00 -29.32
C SER A 435 -24.22 -7.93 -28.67
N PHE A 436 -23.25 -8.62 -29.28
CA PHE A 436 -21.87 -8.74 -28.83
C PHE A 436 -20.92 -8.15 -29.86
N GLN A 437 -19.96 -7.34 -29.41
CA GLN A 437 -18.90 -6.76 -30.23
C GLN A 437 -17.58 -7.49 -29.96
N TYR A 438 -16.96 -8.02 -31.02
CA TYR A 438 -15.62 -8.61 -30.96
C TYR A 438 -14.53 -7.53 -30.97
N ASN A 439 -13.45 -7.75 -30.20
CA ASN A 439 -12.37 -6.77 -30.02
C ASN A 439 -11.43 -6.62 -31.24
N ILE A 440 -11.37 -7.63 -32.12
CA ILE A 440 -10.38 -7.70 -33.21
C ILE A 440 -10.96 -7.26 -34.57
N GLU A 441 -12.28 -7.33 -34.77
CA GLU A 441 -12.89 -7.19 -36.10
C GLU A 441 -13.98 -6.11 -36.22
N ASP A 442 -14.27 -5.34 -35.15
CA ASP A 442 -15.45 -4.45 -35.07
C ASP A 442 -16.75 -5.13 -35.55
N LYS A 443 -16.81 -6.44 -35.32
CA LYS A 443 -17.88 -7.30 -35.78
C LYS A 443 -18.92 -7.44 -34.69
N TYR A 444 -20.17 -7.18 -35.06
CA TYR A 444 -21.32 -7.40 -34.21
C TYR A 444 -21.99 -8.73 -34.54
N VAL A 445 -22.30 -9.50 -33.50
CA VAL A 445 -23.08 -10.73 -33.61
C VAL A 445 -24.21 -10.66 -32.60
N SER A 446 -25.42 -11.03 -33.02
CA SER A 446 -26.59 -11.07 -32.14
C SER A 446 -27.14 -12.49 -32.06
N LYS A 447 -27.40 -12.96 -30.84
CA LYS A 447 -27.97 -14.28 -30.51
C LYS A 447 -28.83 -14.16 -29.26
N THR A 448 -29.67 -15.14 -28.97
CA THR A 448 -30.38 -15.17 -27.69
C THR A 448 -29.42 -15.47 -26.53
N GLY A 449 -29.81 -15.12 -25.29
CA GLY A 449 -29.04 -15.47 -24.10
C GLY A 449 -28.75 -16.98 -24.00
N LYS A 450 -29.73 -17.81 -24.35
CA LYS A 450 -29.58 -19.27 -24.43
C LYS A 450 -28.51 -19.71 -25.43
N GLU A 451 -28.55 -19.18 -26.66
CA GLU A 451 -27.59 -19.50 -27.70
C GLU A 451 -26.17 -19.04 -27.34
N TRP A 452 -26.03 -17.87 -26.72
CA TRP A 452 -24.73 -17.39 -26.22
C TRP A 452 -24.16 -18.29 -25.11
N ARG A 453 -25.00 -18.73 -24.18
CA ARG A 453 -24.58 -19.63 -23.10
C ARG A 453 -24.03 -20.94 -23.65
N GLU A 454 -24.68 -21.53 -24.64
CA GLU A 454 -24.21 -22.73 -25.33
C GLU A 454 -22.94 -22.47 -26.12
N PHE A 455 -22.87 -21.33 -26.83
CA PHE A 455 -21.69 -20.94 -27.59
C PHE A 455 -20.45 -20.80 -26.70
N PHE A 456 -20.54 -20.09 -25.57
CA PHE A 456 -19.40 -19.91 -24.66
C PHE A 456 -18.93 -21.22 -24.05
N LYS A 457 -19.85 -22.12 -23.67
CA LYS A 457 -19.51 -23.48 -23.20
C LYS A 457 -18.76 -24.28 -24.25
N ASN A 458 -19.19 -24.20 -25.51
CA ASN A 458 -18.59 -24.97 -26.61
C ASN A 458 -17.25 -24.40 -27.11
N ASN A 459 -16.96 -23.12 -26.85
CA ASN A 459 -15.76 -22.44 -27.32
C ASN A 459 -14.80 -22.05 -26.18
N ASN A 460 -14.98 -22.62 -24.98
CA ASN A 460 -14.11 -22.38 -23.83
C ASN A 460 -13.93 -20.87 -23.53
N MET A 461 -15.05 -20.15 -23.43
CA MET A 461 -15.07 -18.72 -23.12
C MET A 461 -15.83 -18.47 -21.82
N CYS A 462 -15.40 -17.43 -21.09
CA CYS A 462 -16.02 -17.01 -19.84
C CYS A 462 -16.60 -15.60 -19.99
N VAL A 463 -17.84 -15.39 -19.49
CA VAL A 463 -18.48 -14.08 -19.43
C VAL A 463 -18.39 -13.54 -18.00
N SER A 464 -17.93 -12.30 -17.83
CA SER A 464 -17.87 -11.61 -16.55
C SER A 464 -19.23 -11.02 -16.17
N GLY A 465 -19.40 -10.64 -14.89
CA GLY A 465 -20.58 -9.93 -14.42
C GLY A 465 -20.85 -8.59 -15.12
N TYR A 466 -19.87 -8.03 -15.84
CA TYR A 466 -20.02 -6.82 -16.65
C TYR A 466 -20.41 -7.12 -18.12
N GLY A 467 -20.53 -8.39 -18.49
CA GLY A 467 -20.79 -8.80 -19.88
C GLY A 467 -19.56 -8.72 -20.79
N THR A 468 -18.36 -8.62 -20.23
CA THR A 468 -17.10 -8.79 -20.99
C THR A 468 -16.80 -10.27 -21.13
N VAL A 469 -16.30 -10.69 -22.29
CA VAL A 469 -15.98 -12.10 -22.55
C VAL A 469 -14.48 -12.29 -22.70
N PHE A 470 -13.96 -13.31 -22.02
CA PHE A 470 -12.55 -13.71 -22.03
C PHE A 470 -12.41 -15.14 -22.55
N SER A 471 -11.36 -15.44 -23.30
CA SER A 471 -10.99 -16.82 -23.66
C SER A 471 -10.39 -17.53 -22.45
N MET A 472 -10.68 -18.82 -22.33
CA MET A 472 -10.12 -19.72 -21.33
C MET A 472 -9.13 -20.73 -21.95
N ASP A 473 -8.75 -20.55 -23.22
CA ASP A 473 -7.88 -21.51 -23.94
C ASP A 473 -6.44 -21.49 -23.43
N THR A 474 -5.98 -20.32 -22.98
CA THR A 474 -4.67 -20.15 -22.37
C THR A 474 -4.80 -19.34 -21.10
N TYR A 475 -4.07 -19.74 -20.05
CA TYR A 475 -4.07 -19.01 -18.80
C TYR A 475 -3.30 -17.70 -18.96
N GLY A 476 -4.01 -16.59 -18.77
CA GLY A 476 -3.54 -15.24 -19.05
C GLY A 476 -2.40 -14.80 -18.13
N ILE A 477 -1.71 -13.75 -18.53
CA ILE A 477 -0.55 -13.18 -17.84
C ILE A 477 -0.95 -12.69 -16.44
N PHE A 478 -2.06 -11.95 -16.32
CA PHE A 478 -2.52 -11.43 -15.02
C PHE A 478 -2.96 -12.54 -14.06
N PRO A 479 -3.80 -13.52 -14.48
CA PRO A 479 -4.08 -14.71 -13.69
C PRO A 479 -2.81 -15.47 -13.27
N SER A 480 -1.85 -15.64 -14.19
CA SER A 480 -0.62 -16.39 -13.92
C SER A 480 0.23 -15.72 -12.83
N ILE A 481 0.50 -14.40 -12.95
CA ILE A 481 1.30 -13.69 -11.96
C ILE A 481 0.61 -13.62 -10.59
N LEU A 482 -0.72 -13.45 -10.56
CA LEU A 482 -1.49 -13.45 -9.31
C LEU A 482 -1.50 -14.83 -8.65
N SER A 483 -1.61 -15.90 -9.45
CA SER A 483 -1.55 -17.28 -8.96
C SER A 483 -0.19 -17.58 -8.31
N ASP A 484 0.91 -17.19 -8.98
CA ASP A 484 2.26 -17.36 -8.44
C ASP A 484 2.46 -16.56 -7.14
N TRP A 485 1.94 -15.33 -7.07
CA TRP A 485 1.98 -14.52 -5.85
C TRP A 485 1.13 -15.10 -4.73
N PHE A 486 -0.03 -15.68 -5.05
CA PHE A 486 -0.88 -16.35 -4.07
C PHE A 486 -0.18 -17.61 -3.52
N ALA A 487 0.45 -18.40 -4.38
CA ALA A 487 1.23 -19.57 -3.98
C ALA A 487 2.42 -19.20 -3.08
N GLU A 488 3.17 -18.15 -3.42
CA GLU A 488 4.25 -17.65 -2.56
C GLU A 488 3.70 -17.14 -1.21
N ARG A 489 2.55 -16.46 -1.19
CA ARG A 489 1.90 -16.05 0.07
C ARG A 489 1.55 -17.24 0.96
N VAL A 490 0.98 -18.31 0.38
CA VAL A 490 0.63 -19.54 1.11
C VAL A 490 1.89 -20.19 1.68
N LYS A 491 2.95 -20.28 0.87
CA LYS A 491 4.26 -20.78 1.29
C LYS A 491 4.81 -19.99 2.48
N TYR A 492 4.85 -18.66 2.42
CA TYR A 492 5.37 -17.85 3.54
C TYR A 492 4.48 -17.90 4.78
N LYS A 493 3.16 -18.03 4.64
CA LYS A 493 2.29 -18.33 5.79
C LYS A 493 2.62 -19.68 6.43
N GLY A 494 2.93 -20.69 5.62
CA GLY A 494 3.37 -22.00 6.10
C GLY A 494 4.68 -21.93 6.86
N LEU A 495 5.68 -21.24 6.29
CA LEU A 495 6.98 -21.02 6.92
C LEU A 495 6.88 -20.19 8.19
N MET A 496 6.03 -19.15 8.21
CA MET A 496 5.73 -18.34 9.40
C MET A 496 5.22 -19.21 10.55
N LYS A 497 4.33 -20.18 10.29
CA LYS A 497 3.84 -21.12 11.31
C LYS A 497 4.90 -22.11 11.79
N GLN A 498 5.93 -22.38 10.98
CA GLN A 498 7.01 -23.31 11.30
C GLN A 498 8.24 -22.63 11.92
N ALA A 499 8.24 -21.28 11.95
CA ALA A 499 9.36 -20.49 12.45
C ALA A 499 9.72 -20.87 13.89
N GLN A 500 11.01 -21.03 14.15
CA GLN A 500 11.54 -21.43 15.46
C GLN A 500 12.02 -20.22 16.28
N THR A 501 12.31 -19.10 15.62
CA THR A 501 12.72 -17.85 16.28
C THR A 501 11.78 -16.70 15.95
N LYS A 502 11.81 -15.66 16.79
CA LYS A 502 11.04 -14.44 16.59
C LYS A 502 11.44 -13.73 15.29
N GLU A 503 12.73 -13.72 14.97
CA GLU A 503 13.27 -13.08 13.77
C GLU A 503 12.80 -13.79 12.50
N GLU A 504 12.80 -15.13 12.53
CA GLU A 504 12.29 -15.96 11.43
C GLU A 504 10.78 -15.76 11.24
N TYR A 505 10.01 -15.76 12.33
CA TYR A 505 8.58 -15.47 12.28
C TYR A 505 8.29 -14.11 11.66
N GLN A 506 8.95 -13.06 12.15
CA GLN A 506 8.79 -11.69 11.66
C GLN A 506 9.20 -11.55 10.19
N TYR A 507 10.26 -12.25 9.76
CA TYR A 507 10.68 -12.26 8.37
C TYR A 507 9.61 -12.86 7.44
N TYR A 508 9.06 -14.02 7.81
CA TYR A 508 8.02 -14.66 7.01
C TYR A 508 6.66 -13.95 7.08
N ASP A 509 6.34 -13.31 8.21
CA ASP A 509 5.16 -12.47 8.35
C ASP A 509 5.25 -11.25 7.42
N ARG A 510 6.40 -10.56 7.37
CA ARG A 510 6.64 -9.48 6.40
C ARG A 510 6.48 -9.96 4.97
N LEU A 511 7.02 -11.13 4.61
CA LEU A 511 6.90 -11.67 3.26
C LEU A 511 5.44 -11.98 2.89
N GLN A 512 4.68 -12.69 3.74
CA GLN A 512 3.27 -12.96 3.43
C GLN A 512 2.43 -11.67 3.34
N TYR A 513 2.76 -10.66 4.16
CA TYR A 513 2.12 -9.35 4.13
C TYR A 513 2.39 -8.61 2.82
N ILE A 514 3.64 -8.62 2.35
CA ILE A 514 4.02 -8.02 1.05
C ILE A 514 3.24 -8.66 -0.09
N PHE A 515 3.10 -10.00 -0.12
CA PHE A 515 2.28 -10.64 -1.16
C PHE A 515 0.80 -10.28 -1.03
N LYS A 516 0.28 -10.10 0.19
CA LYS A 516 -1.08 -9.57 0.41
C LYS A 516 -1.24 -8.18 -0.22
N ILE A 517 -0.28 -7.28 0.01
CA ILE A 517 -0.26 -5.94 -0.59
C ILE A 517 -0.22 -6.03 -2.12
N LYS A 518 0.67 -6.85 -2.68
CA LYS A 518 0.78 -7.03 -4.15
C LYS A 518 -0.51 -7.52 -4.78
N LEU A 519 -1.17 -8.52 -4.18
CA LEU A 519 -2.44 -9.05 -4.64
C LEU A 519 -3.53 -7.96 -4.64
N ASN A 520 -3.71 -7.25 -3.52
CA ASN A 520 -4.76 -6.24 -3.39
C ASN A 520 -4.49 -4.99 -4.25
N SER A 521 -3.24 -4.55 -4.35
CA SER A 521 -2.85 -3.37 -5.13
C SER A 521 -2.92 -3.58 -6.64
N PHE A 522 -2.83 -4.83 -7.12
CA PHE A 522 -2.92 -5.13 -8.56
C PHE A 522 -4.28 -4.74 -9.15
N TYR A 523 -5.37 -4.99 -8.42
CA TYR A 523 -6.69 -4.53 -8.82
C TYR A 523 -6.77 -3.01 -8.91
N GLY A 524 -6.21 -2.30 -7.92
CA GLY A 524 -6.14 -0.83 -7.96
C GLY A 524 -5.39 -0.30 -9.19
N ALA A 525 -4.38 -1.02 -9.68
CA ALA A 525 -3.70 -0.67 -10.92
C ALA A 525 -4.59 -0.88 -12.17
N LEU A 526 -5.45 -1.90 -12.20
CA LEU A 526 -6.37 -2.14 -13.33
C LEU A 526 -7.40 -1.03 -13.53
N LEU A 527 -7.73 -0.29 -12.48
CA LEU A 527 -8.64 0.85 -12.52
C LEU A 527 -7.97 2.18 -12.86
N ASN A 528 -6.65 2.19 -13.02
CA ASN A 528 -5.90 3.43 -13.20
C ASN A 528 -5.53 3.66 -14.67
N GLY A 529 -5.97 4.77 -15.26
CA GLY A 529 -5.69 5.13 -16.66
C GLY A 529 -4.20 5.26 -17.03
N TYR A 530 -3.30 5.43 -16.05
CA TYR A 530 -1.85 5.44 -16.25
C TYR A 530 -1.23 4.04 -16.28
N PHE A 531 -1.99 2.98 -15.97
CA PHE A 531 -1.51 1.61 -16.09
C PHE A 531 -1.37 1.22 -17.55
N ARG A 532 -0.23 0.62 -17.90
CA ARG A 532 0.11 0.25 -19.30
C ARG A 532 -0.93 -0.61 -19.99
N PHE A 533 -1.64 -1.41 -19.21
CA PHE A 533 -2.63 -2.36 -19.67
C PHE A 533 -4.05 -1.93 -19.29
N PHE A 534 -4.26 -0.64 -19.01
CA PHE A 534 -5.56 -0.13 -18.64
C PHE A 534 -6.58 -0.44 -19.73
N ASP A 535 -7.66 -1.12 -19.32
CA ASP A 535 -8.88 -1.30 -20.09
C ASP A 535 -10.02 -1.31 -19.09
N ARG A 536 -10.91 -0.31 -19.19
CA ARG A 536 -12.04 -0.14 -18.26
C ARG A 536 -12.86 -1.42 -18.13
N ARG A 537 -13.00 -2.21 -19.20
CA ARG A 537 -13.77 -3.46 -19.21
C ARG A 537 -13.19 -4.48 -18.22
N MET A 538 -11.88 -4.53 -18.05
CA MET A 538 -11.24 -5.44 -17.09
C MET A 538 -11.54 -5.03 -15.66
N GLY A 539 -11.36 -3.76 -15.31
CA GLY A 539 -11.67 -3.24 -13.97
C GLY A 539 -13.15 -3.41 -13.62
N ALA A 540 -14.05 -3.04 -14.53
CA ALA A 540 -15.50 -3.21 -14.38
C ALA A 540 -15.92 -4.69 -14.30
N SER A 541 -15.23 -5.59 -15.01
CA SER A 541 -15.45 -7.04 -14.92
C SER A 541 -15.13 -7.58 -13.54
N VAL A 542 -14.08 -7.08 -12.88
CA VAL A 542 -13.72 -7.49 -11.53
C VAL A 542 -14.80 -7.06 -10.54
N THR A 543 -15.21 -5.78 -10.54
CA THR A 543 -16.22 -5.29 -9.59
C THR A 543 -17.58 -5.92 -9.82
N ALA A 544 -18.06 -5.95 -11.07
CA ALA A 544 -19.36 -6.52 -11.40
C ALA A 544 -19.43 -8.01 -11.05
N SER A 545 -18.37 -8.77 -11.30
CA SER A 545 -18.34 -10.18 -10.90
C SER A 545 -18.26 -10.35 -9.38
N GLY A 546 -17.55 -9.46 -8.68
CA GLY A 546 -17.56 -9.41 -7.21
C GLY A 546 -18.98 -9.24 -6.65
N ARG A 547 -19.79 -8.35 -7.24
CA ARG A 547 -21.20 -8.17 -6.88
C ARG A 547 -22.02 -9.45 -7.12
N GLN A 548 -21.83 -10.10 -8.28
CA GLN A 548 -22.52 -11.35 -8.60
C GLN A 548 -22.14 -12.50 -7.66
N ILE A 549 -20.88 -12.57 -7.24
CA ILE A 549 -20.41 -13.54 -6.24
C ILE A 549 -21.08 -13.29 -4.90
N LEU A 550 -21.14 -12.04 -4.42
CA LEU A 550 -21.81 -11.69 -3.16
C LEU A 550 -23.30 -12.03 -3.19
N ILE A 551 -24.00 -11.67 -4.28
CA ILE A 551 -25.42 -11.99 -4.48
C ILE A 551 -25.63 -13.52 -4.48
N HIS A 552 -24.79 -14.26 -5.21
CA HIS A 552 -24.85 -15.72 -5.24
C HIS A 552 -24.59 -16.34 -3.86
N GLN A 553 -23.57 -15.87 -3.14
CA GLN A 553 -23.23 -16.34 -1.80
C GLN A 553 -24.39 -16.14 -0.82
N ALA A 554 -24.97 -14.94 -0.79
CA ALA A 554 -26.13 -14.64 0.03
C ALA A 554 -27.34 -15.51 -0.34
N SER A 555 -27.61 -15.65 -1.65
CA SER A 555 -28.70 -16.49 -2.16
C SER A 555 -28.55 -17.95 -1.79
N GLU A 556 -27.32 -18.46 -1.84
CA GLU A 556 -27.01 -19.85 -1.53
C GLU A 556 -27.10 -20.13 -0.03
N ILE A 557 -26.62 -19.21 0.81
CA ILE A 557 -26.80 -19.31 2.27
C ILE A 557 -28.30 -19.33 2.61
N ASN A 558 -29.09 -18.43 2.03
CA ASN A 558 -30.55 -18.46 2.21
C ASN A 558 -31.14 -19.78 1.73
N ARG A 559 -30.74 -20.28 0.56
CA ARG A 559 -31.22 -21.58 0.04
C ARG A 559 -30.92 -22.72 1.00
N LEU A 560 -29.73 -22.75 1.59
CA LEU A 560 -29.31 -23.81 2.52
C LEU A 560 -30.09 -23.76 3.85
N VAL A 561 -30.48 -22.56 4.30
CA VAL A 561 -31.12 -22.38 5.61
C VAL A 561 -32.65 -22.35 5.54
N THR A 562 -33.20 -21.62 4.57
CA THR A 562 -34.65 -21.40 4.40
C THR A 562 -35.26 -22.25 3.29
N GLY A 563 -34.45 -22.81 2.39
CA GLY A 563 -34.90 -23.53 1.20
C GLY A 563 -35.14 -22.64 -0.03
N GLU A 564 -35.06 -21.31 0.12
CA GLU A 564 -35.32 -20.36 -0.95
C GLU A 564 -34.02 -19.71 -1.46
N TYR A 565 -33.79 -19.77 -2.78
CA TYR A 565 -32.65 -19.10 -3.40
C TYR A 565 -32.99 -17.62 -3.66
N THR A 566 -32.61 -16.76 -2.72
CA THR A 566 -32.85 -15.31 -2.78
C THR A 566 -31.75 -14.58 -2.01
N ASP A 567 -31.21 -13.50 -2.57
CA ASP A 567 -30.28 -12.61 -1.89
C ASP A 567 -30.99 -11.68 -0.89
N LYS A 568 -32.33 -11.63 -0.93
CA LYS A 568 -33.16 -10.77 -0.10
C LYS A 568 -33.86 -11.55 1.01
N GLY A 569 -33.85 -10.98 2.21
CA GLY A 569 -34.52 -11.54 3.37
C GLY A 569 -33.84 -12.83 3.86
N GLY A 570 -34.60 -13.66 4.57
CA GLY A 570 -34.08 -14.90 5.14
C GLY A 570 -33.13 -14.65 6.31
N VAL A 571 -31.93 -15.23 6.25
CA VAL A 571 -30.92 -15.16 7.32
C VAL A 571 -29.79 -14.17 7.06
N ILE A 572 -29.78 -13.53 5.88
CA ILE A 572 -28.80 -12.50 5.53
C ILE A 572 -29.27 -11.17 6.12
N VAL A 573 -28.52 -10.67 7.10
CA VAL A 573 -28.83 -9.41 7.81
C VAL A 573 -28.00 -8.22 7.33
N TYR A 574 -26.82 -8.50 6.76
CA TYR A 574 -25.92 -7.53 6.14
C TYR A 574 -25.04 -8.26 5.12
N GLY A 575 -24.57 -7.53 4.12
CA GLY A 575 -23.68 -8.02 3.09
C GLY A 575 -22.80 -6.89 2.62
N ASP A 576 -21.54 -6.97 3.02
CA ASP A 576 -20.47 -6.11 2.56
C ASP A 576 -19.25 -6.99 2.34
N THR A 577 -18.44 -6.59 1.37
CA THR A 577 -17.02 -6.90 1.40
C THR A 577 -16.48 -6.07 2.56
N ASP A 578 -16.45 -6.46 3.84
CA ASP A 578 -16.01 -7.68 4.51
C ASP A 578 -16.34 -7.52 6.05
N SER A 579 -16.40 -8.59 6.88
CA SER A 579 -16.27 -8.66 8.40
C SER A 579 -17.45 -9.12 9.32
N VAL A 580 -17.13 -9.58 10.56
CA VAL A 580 -17.99 -10.09 11.70
C VAL A 580 -17.88 -9.21 12.99
N THR A 581 -18.80 -9.38 13.96
CA THR A 581 -18.81 -8.70 15.29
C THR A 581 -18.67 -9.64 16.52
N GLY A 582 -18.45 -9.09 17.72
CA GLY A 582 -18.08 -9.81 18.97
C GLY A 582 -19.15 -10.67 19.66
N ASP A 583 -20.43 -10.53 19.30
CA ASP A 583 -21.54 -11.31 19.87
C ASP A 583 -21.90 -12.55 19.02
N THR A 584 -21.04 -12.87 18.06
CA THR A 584 -21.17 -14.00 17.14
C THR A 584 -21.27 -15.32 17.91
N ILE A 585 -22.35 -16.10 17.71
CA ILE A 585 -22.52 -17.40 18.37
C ILE A 585 -21.85 -18.50 17.58
N ILE A 586 -20.97 -19.23 18.24
CA ILE A 586 -20.22 -20.38 17.72
C ILE A 586 -20.87 -21.68 18.23
N ASN A 587 -21.10 -22.62 17.32
CA ASN A 587 -21.64 -23.93 17.66
C ASN A 587 -20.48 -24.85 18.07
N THR A 588 -20.46 -25.25 19.35
CA THR A 588 -19.37 -26.03 19.95
C THR A 588 -19.84 -27.39 20.44
N ASN A 589 -18.91 -28.28 20.75
CA ASN A 589 -19.17 -29.54 21.48
C ASN A 589 -19.81 -29.33 22.88
N LEU A 590 -19.76 -28.12 23.44
CA LEU A 590 -20.38 -27.75 24.71
C LEU A 590 -21.73 -27.02 24.53
N GLY A 591 -22.21 -26.88 23.28
CA GLY A 591 -23.38 -26.11 22.92
C GLY A 591 -23.04 -24.78 22.24
N ASN A 592 -24.05 -23.93 22.06
CA ASN A 592 -23.90 -22.65 21.38
C ASN A 592 -23.37 -21.58 22.34
N LEU A 593 -22.20 -21.01 22.04
CA LEU A 593 -21.52 -20.03 22.88
C LEU A 593 -21.20 -18.76 22.07
N PRO A 594 -21.44 -17.55 22.58
CA PRO A 594 -20.86 -16.33 22.03
C PRO A 594 -19.33 -16.45 21.92
N ILE A 595 -18.74 -15.90 20.87
CA ILE A 595 -17.28 -15.93 20.65
C ILE A 595 -16.54 -15.21 21.79
N ASN A 596 -17.15 -14.20 22.41
CA ASN A 596 -16.63 -13.58 23.62
C ASN A 596 -16.59 -14.55 24.82
N ASP A 597 -17.63 -15.35 25.02
CA ASP A 597 -17.65 -16.35 26.10
C ASP A 597 -16.66 -17.48 25.81
N LEU A 598 -16.61 -17.93 24.56
CA LEU A 598 -15.62 -18.89 24.06
C LEU A 598 -14.20 -18.40 24.32
N PHE A 599 -13.93 -17.11 24.07
CA PHE A 599 -12.67 -16.47 24.37
C PHE A 599 -12.39 -16.46 25.88
N LEU A 600 -13.34 -16.03 26.71
CA LEU A 600 -13.18 -15.97 28.17
C LEU A 600 -13.00 -17.34 28.82
N MET A 601 -13.61 -18.39 28.25
CA MET A 601 -13.48 -19.79 28.66
C MET A 601 -12.17 -20.44 28.17
N SER A 602 -11.41 -19.75 27.33
CA SER A 602 -10.15 -20.24 26.80
C SER A 602 -8.97 -19.70 27.60
N GLU A 603 -7.89 -20.47 27.64
CA GLU A 603 -6.71 -20.15 28.42
C GLU A 603 -5.80 -19.18 27.64
N PRO A 604 -5.22 -18.16 28.29
CA PRO A 604 -4.23 -17.27 27.68
C PRO A 604 -3.06 -18.04 27.09
N PHE A 605 -2.79 -17.80 25.81
CA PHE A 605 -1.66 -18.40 25.11
C PHE A 605 -0.59 -17.36 24.78
N LEU A 606 -0.99 -16.20 24.25
CA LEU A 606 -0.07 -15.13 23.86
C LEU A 606 -0.79 -13.77 23.93
N THR A 607 -0.11 -12.75 24.46
CA THR A 607 -0.56 -11.35 24.33
C THR A 607 0.52 -10.57 23.60
N GLN A 608 0.22 -10.06 22.41
CA GLN A 608 1.15 -9.30 21.59
C GLN A 608 0.39 -8.29 20.72
N ASP A 609 0.91 -7.06 20.57
CA ASP A 609 0.40 -6.03 19.66
C ASP A 609 -1.12 -5.76 19.78
N SER A 610 -1.58 -5.52 21.01
CA SER A 610 -3.00 -5.27 21.30
C SER A 610 -3.92 -6.41 20.89
N LYS A 611 -3.39 -7.64 20.77
CA LYS A 611 -4.15 -8.87 20.60
C LYS A 611 -3.88 -9.78 21.78
N GLU A 612 -4.94 -10.30 22.35
CA GLU A 612 -4.88 -11.38 23.32
C GLU A 612 -5.39 -12.64 22.63
N ILE A 613 -4.52 -13.64 22.55
CA ILE A 613 -4.75 -14.91 21.89
C ILE A 613 -4.90 -15.98 22.98
N ARG A 614 -5.96 -16.77 22.86
CA ARG A 614 -6.35 -17.82 23.79
C ARG A 614 -6.57 -19.14 23.05
N LEU A 615 -6.38 -20.23 23.77
CA LEU A 615 -6.55 -21.60 23.28
C LEU A 615 -7.42 -22.40 24.26
N ASN A 616 -8.20 -23.33 23.73
CA ASN A 616 -8.88 -24.33 24.55
C ASN A 616 -9.02 -25.64 23.81
N ASP A 617 -8.12 -26.58 24.12
CA ASP A 617 -8.08 -27.91 23.51
C ASP A 617 -9.31 -28.77 23.83
N ALA A 618 -10.14 -28.36 24.80
CA ALA A 618 -11.38 -29.06 25.14
C ALA A 618 -12.60 -28.59 24.31
N ILE A 619 -12.46 -27.49 23.57
CA ILE A 619 -13.56 -26.92 22.77
C ILE A 619 -13.34 -27.25 21.29
N GLN A 620 -14.34 -27.92 20.72
CA GLN A 620 -14.40 -28.22 19.30
C GLN A 620 -15.55 -27.44 18.68
N VAL A 621 -15.34 -26.88 17.50
CA VAL A 621 -16.35 -26.10 16.77
C VAL A 621 -16.84 -26.84 15.56
N LEU A 622 -18.14 -26.70 15.28
CA LEU A 622 -18.76 -27.29 14.11
C LEU A 622 -18.12 -26.67 12.86
N SER A 623 -17.31 -27.47 12.19
CA SER A 623 -16.52 -27.06 11.03
C SER A 623 -16.96 -27.83 9.81
N MET A 624 -16.97 -27.17 8.65
CA MET A 624 -17.24 -27.85 7.39
C MET A 624 -15.97 -28.49 6.83
N ASN A 625 -16.03 -29.76 6.49
CA ASN A 625 -15.02 -30.41 5.68
C ASN A 625 -15.26 -30.06 4.21
N ALA A 626 -14.36 -29.25 3.65
CA ALA A 626 -14.49 -28.71 2.29
C ALA A 626 -14.44 -29.78 1.19
N ASP A 627 -13.83 -30.94 1.45
CA ASP A 627 -13.64 -31.99 0.44
C ASP A 627 -14.90 -32.82 0.19
N ASN A 628 -15.78 -32.91 1.18
CA ASN A 628 -16.98 -33.74 1.12
C ASN A 628 -18.26 -33.05 1.60
N ILE A 629 -18.18 -31.75 1.94
CA ILE A 629 -19.29 -30.89 2.37
C ILE A 629 -20.05 -31.53 3.54
N SER A 630 -19.31 -32.20 4.44
CA SER A 630 -19.86 -32.73 5.70
C SER A 630 -19.43 -31.84 6.86
N THR A 631 -20.27 -31.75 7.89
CA THR A 631 -19.94 -31.03 9.11
C THR A 631 -19.36 -31.99 10.14
N SER A 632 -18.28 -31.56 10.79
CA SER A 632 -17.62 -32.29 11.86
C SER A 632 -17.14 -31.31 12.91
N LEU A 633 -17.19 -31.69 14.19
CA LEU A 633 -16.54 -30.96 15.24
C LEU A 633 -15.01 -31.08 15.06
N LYS A 634 -14.31 -29.95 15.03
CA LYS A 634 -12.85 -29.86 14.96
C LYS A 634 -12.31 -28.95 16.05
N ASP A 635 -11.08 -29.22 16.48
CA ASP A 635 -10.38 -28.39 17.46
C ASP A 635 -10.17 -26.98 16.91
N ILE A 636 -10.21 -25.99 17.79
CA ILE A 636 -9.98 -24.59 17.45
C ILE A 636 -8.47 -24.31 17.52
N ASP A 637 -7.89 -23.82 16.41
CA ASP A 637 -6.46 -23.50 16.36
C ASP A 637 -6.05 -22.33 17.28
N TYR A 638 -6.93 -21.34 17.48
CA TYR A 638 -6.83 -20.22 18.44
C TYR A 638 -8.07 -19.32 18.37
N ILE A 639 -8.30 -18.53 19.42
CA ILE A 639 -9.27 -17.44 19.46
C ILE A 639 -8.51 -16.19 19.87
N HIS A 640 -8.67 -15.05 19.19
CA HIS A 640 -8.03 -13.81 19.62
C HIS A 640 -9.02 -12.66 19.73
N ARG A 641 -8.81 -11.78 20.72
CA ARG A 641 -9.48 -10.49 20.81
C ARG A 641 -8.46 -9.38 20.59
N HIS A 642 -8.91 -8.29 19.99
CA HIS A 642 -8.16 -7.04 19.97
C HIS A 642 -8.47 -6.26 21.26
N LEU A 643 -7.45 -5.95 22.05
CA LEU A 643 -7.53 -5.03 23.18
C LEU A 643 -7.44 -3.61 22.63
N ILE A 644 -8.45 -2.80 22.90
CA ILE A 644 -8.51 -1.40 22.49
C ILE A 644 -8.61 -0.53 23.74
N GLU A 645 -7.65 0.37 23.94
CA GLU A 645 -7.73 1.43 24.95
C GLU A 645 -8.50 2.62 24.37
N LYS A 646 -9.82 2.42 24.17
CA LYS A 646 -10.70 3.45 23.59
C LYS A 646 -11.76 3.85 24.61
N GLU A 647 -12.09 5.14 24.63
CA GLU A 647 -13.24 5.63 25.40
C GLU A 647 -14.53 4.98 24.88
N MET A 648 -15.26 4.36 25.80
CA MET A 648 -16.53 3.71 25.55
C MET A 648 -17.65 4.64 26.02
N TRP A 649 -18.60 4.89 25.13
CA TRP A 649 -19.77 5.70 25.37
C TRP A 649 -20.99 4.81 25.57
N GLU A 650 -21.74 5.09 26.62
CA GLU A 650 -23.03 4.47 26.90
C GLU A 650 -24.12 5.47 26.51
N ILE A 651 -24.86 5.17 25.44
CA ILE A 651 -25.95 6.01 24.96
C ILE A 651 -27.27 5.34 25.34
N THR A 652 -28.14 6.09 26.00
CA THR A 652 -29.47 5.62 26.40
C THR A 652 -30.54 6.44 25.69
N ASP A 653 -31.51 5.77 25.06
CA ASP A 653 -32.65 6.45 24.42
C ASP A 653 -33.77 6.79 25.41
N ASP A 654 -34.75 7.56 24.95
CA ASP A 654 -35.88 8.04 25.77
C ASP A 654 -36.76 6.91 26.33
N ASP A 655 -36.69 5.73 25.71
CA ASP A 655 -37.44 4.55 26.13
C ASP A 655 -36.60 3.62 27.05
N GLY A 656 -35.35 4.01 27.36
CA GLY A 656 -34.48 3.34 28.32
C GLY A 656 -33.63 2.21 27.76
N ASN A 657 -33.53 2.06 26.43
CA ASN A 657 -32.56 1.15 25.83
C ASN A 657 -31.17 1.73 25.87
N THR A 658 -30.19 0.88 26.07
CA THR A 658 -28.80 1.30 26.18
C THR A 658 -27.92 0.58 25.15
N ILE A 659 -27.05 1.33 24.48
CA ILE A 659 -25.99 0.81 23.62
C ILE A 659 -24.63 1.30 24.11
N LYS A 660 -23.62 0.41 24.08
CA LYS A 660 -22.22 0.74 24.39
C LYS A 660 -21.41 0.66 23.12
N LEU A 661 -20.73 1.74 22.76
CA LEU A 661 -19.90 1.81 21.57
C LEU A 661 -18.67 2.69 21.83
N SER A 662 -17.57 2.42 21.12
CA SER A 662 -16.39 3.27 21.16
C SER A 662 -16.57 4.49 20.26
N ASP A 663 -15.80 5.55 20.50
CA ASP A 663 -15.94 6.86 19.81
C ASP A 663 -15.62 6.83 18.29
N ASP A 664 -15.14 5.71 17.76
CA ASP A 664 -14.94 5.45 16.34
C ASP A 664 -16.19 4.87 15.64
N HIS A 665 -17.20 4.48 16.41
CA HIS A 665 -18.51 4.13 15.87
C HIS A 665 -19.34 5.39 15.75
N SER A 666 -20.24 5.40 14.76
CA SER A 666 -21.19 6.48 14.61
C SER A 666 -22.59 6.02 14.93
N VAL A 667 -23.39 6.95 15.42
CA VAL A 667 -24.84 6.82 15.55
C VAL A 667 -25.52 7.71 14.53
N MET A 668 -26.76 7.34 14.18
CA MET A 668 -27.61 8.19 13.37
C MET A 668 -28.39 9.14 14.28
N ILE A 669 -28.29 10.43 13.99
CA ILE A 669 -29.03 11.48 14.69
C ILE A 669 -29.83 12.31 13.68
N GLU A 670 -30.90 12.92 14.14
CA GLU A 670 -31.57 14.02 13.46
C GLU A 670 -31.23 15.33 14.18
N ARG A 671 -30.54 16.23 13.49
CA ARG A 671 -30.15 17.55 13.98
C ARG A 671 -30.81 18.61 13.11
N HIS A 672 -31.69 19.43 13.68
CA HIS A 672 -32.44 20.47 12.96
C HIS A 672 -33.19 19.98 11.70
N GLY A 673 -33.79 18.78 11.76
CA GLY A 673 -34.54 18.21 10.63
C GLY A 673 -33.70 17.57 9.53
N VAL A 674 -32.38 17.42 9.75
CA VAL A 674 -31.47 16.73 8.83
C VAL A 674 -30.93 15.47 9.51
N VAL A 675 -31.12 14.33 8.85
CA VAL A 675 -30.59 13.04 9.29
C VAL A 675 -29.10 12.98 8.93
N MET A 676 -28.25 12.77 9.93
CA MET A 676 -26.81 12.73 9.76
C MET A 676 -26.15 11.72 10.70
N GLU A 677 -24.95 11.31 10.33
CA GLU A 677 -24.09 10.47 11.13
C GLU A 677 -23.31 11.33 12.13
N ALA A 678 -23.25 10.93 13.39
CA ALA A 678 -22.47 11.61 14.43
C ALA A 678 -21.78 10.60 15.35
N LYS A 679 -20.57 10.93 15.80
CA LYS A 679 -19.90 10.15 16.84
C LYS A 679 -20.57 10.36 18.20
N PRO A 680 -20.48 9.40 19.13
CA PRO A 680 -20.95 9.56 20.50
C PRO A 680 -20.50 10.86 21.16
N SER A 681 -19.22 11.22 21.02
CA SER A 681 -18.66 12.47 21.57
C SER A 681 -19.23 13.75 20.95
N GLN A 682 -19.90 13.67 19.80
CA GLN A 682 -20.41 14.80 19.03
C GLN A 682 -21.91 15.00 19.18
N ILE A 683 -22.58 14.13 19.94
CA ILE A 683 -24.02 14.23 20.21
C ILE A 683 -24.24 15.37 21.21
N ASP A 684 -25.01 16.36 20.78
CA ASP A 684 -25.57 17.37 21.66
C ASP A 684 -26.96 16.92 22.10
N ILE A 685 -27.05 16.39 23.32
CA ILE A 685 -28.29 15.89 23.93
C ILE A 685 -29.41 16.94 24.01
N THR A 686 -29.12 18.23 23.78
CA THR A 686 -30.13 19.29 23.80
C THR A 686 -30.71 19.60 22.42
N THR A 687 -30.01 19.24 21.34
CA THR A 687 -30.40 19.59 19.96
C THR A 687 -30.55 18.38 19.03
N ASP A 688 -30.02 17.23 19.42
CA ASP A 688 -30.01 16.02 18.61
C ASP A 688 -31.05 15.01 19.06
N TYR A 689 -31.78 14.47 18.09
CA TYR A 689 -32.63 13.31 18.30
C TYR A 689 -31.90 12.06 17.83
N LEU A 690 -31.61 11.15 18.76
CA LEU A 690 -31.05 9.85 18.42
C LEU A 690 -32.10 9.05 17.64
N LEU A 691 -31.74 8.58 16.45
CA LEU A 691 -32.63 7.77 15.64
C LEU A 691 -32.49 6.32 16.07
N THR A 692 -33.38 5.87 16.96
CA THR A 692 -33.50 4.48 17.38
C THR A 692 -34.62 3.78 16.62
N ILE A 693 -34.46 2.48 16.36
CA ILE A 693 -35.52 1.65 15.76
C ILE A 693 -35.77 0.48 16.70
N TYR A 694 -37.01 0.36 17.17
CA TYR A 694 -37.52 -0.82 17.87
C TYR A 694 -37.95 -1.92 16.90
#